data_AF-A0A166QHC2-F1
#
_entry.id   AF-A0A166QHC2-F1
#
_cell.length_a   1.000
_cell.length_b   1.000
_cell.length_c   1.000
_cell.angle_alpha   90.00
_cell.angle_beta   90.00
_cell.angle_gamma   90.00
#
_symmetry.space_group_name_H-M   'P 1'
#
loop_
_entity.id
_entity.type
_entity.pdbx_description
1 polymer ?
#
loop_
_entity_poly.entity_id
_entity_poly.type
_entity_poly.pdbx_seq_one_letter_code
_entity_poly.pdbx_strand_id
1 'polypeptide(L)'
;MEKKKSSFKLPDLVEIQRSSFLSFLETGLIQEIENFSSIRTEQLELILYPYKIKFKKPKFSPQECVKAHETYASSLYISAQVINHGVVRTTSDVQQVFFGEIPLMTERGTFIINGSSRVIVNQIVRSPGIYYKSQFDKENRRTYVGSIISNRGSWLRLETDKEGLVWAKMDKIRKIPIFFLLQAMGITQKKIFYSVRYPEFLVKSLEEGNPSSTMKALEELHSLLRPDKPSTINAARNLLFSRFMDPKRYDLGKIGRAKLNKKLKIIGPSGVDPTGWTLPQRGGVDPTGLPQRGGVETTLRPEDILAAVDYLINLEYGLGQVDDIDDLKNRRIRCAGELIQNQIRIGLSRLERIVREKMETYEKKYNGGISRTSASQISASASGVDYTLPTGGQSGQSVLYPGRVEKEVIVNSLTPTSLINPKPLIGSLREFFGSSQLSQYMDQTNPLSEMTHKRRLSSLGPGGLNKDRAGLAVREIHPSHYGRICPIETPEGPNAGLVSSITTHARVNKYGFLESPFYKVLNQEVQFNDGPYFLSAEQEEKVIVSAGDLLISSDNKLPGGNQPIPIRYKQEFTTSRSEEVNYIGISPIQMISVATSLIPFLEHDDANRALMGSNMQRQAVPLITSEKPIVGTGLETQAARDSGTVVLAKKSGFVKYVSSEYIVIERPHPVVDKKVLGGGTPPTQLKSIPSCRPHPAGVDSTLEGSRPTKFKIISSGVKLFTFNQKNNYLYINNCSSKLSFNKFLESLEKLRKNSKNSSFYKLSKYQRSNQDTCINQKPVVQKGEWVKKGDLLADGSATCGGELALGQNILVAYMPWEGYNFEDAILISERLVYDNTYTSIHIEKYEIEARQTKLGPEEITKDVPNINSRVTRHLNKDGIIIPGAWVEPGDILVGKVTPKGDSEQTPEGKLLRAIFGEKARDVRDSSLRVPNGVKGRVIDVRLTSAKGPIYIYLAQKRKIQVGDKIAGRHGNKGIVSNILPLQDMPFCSDGKPVDMVLNPLGVPSRMNVGQVFECLLGLAGKHLNQNYKLIPFDEMYGKEASRALVYSKLYEASIKTGHRWLFEPNFPGKTICFDGRTGEPFEQPITVGYAYMLKLVHLVDDKIHARSTGPYSLVTQQPLGGRAKHGGQRLGEMEVWALEGFGAAYTLQELLTVKSDDMKGRNETLNAIIKGNSIPKPGTPESFKVLIRELQSLCLDIGLYKIDPVATIEIDIYKE
;
A
#
# COMPACT_ATOMS: atom_id res chain seq x y z
N MET A 1 38.90 12.87 17.40
CA MET A 1 38.37 13.30 18.71
C MET A 1 36.86 13.08 18.68
N GLU A 2 36.35 11.98 19.22
CA GLU A 2 34.91 11.69 19.24
C GLU A 2 34.53 11.19 20.64
N LYS A 3 34.25 12.12 21.57
CA LYS A 3 33.49 11.75 22.77
C LYS A 3 32.05 11.53 22.34
N LYS A 4 31.54 10.33 22.65
CA LYS A 4 30.18 9.82 22.39
C LYS A 4 29.10 10.88 22.60
N LYS A 5 28.70 11.59 21.54
CA LYS A 5 27.35 12.17 21.45
C LYS A 5 26.38 10.99 21.48
N SER A 6 25.41 10.97 22.39
CA SER A 6 24.37 9.96 22.40
C SER A 6 23.52 10.11 21.14
N SER A 7 23.95 9.49 20.03
CA SER A 7 23.27 9.56 18.75
C SER A 7 21.86 9.00 18.90
N PHE A 8 20.84 9.83 18.70
CA PHE A 8 19.46 9.39 18.63
C PHE A 8 19.35 8.24 17.62
N LYS A 9 18.84 7.10 18.06
CA LYS A 9 18.61 5.97 17.16
C LYS A 9 17.33 6.22 16.39
N LEU A 10 17.39 6.07 15.07
CA LEU A 10 16.21 6.14 14.22
C LEU A 10 15.13 5.15 14.71
N PRO A 11 13.84 5.55 14.66
CA PRO A 11 12.74 4.64 14.95
C PRO A 11 12.65 3.54 13.89
N ASP A 12 12.00 2.42 14.24
CA ASP A 12 11.70 1.38 13.25
C ASP A 12 10.76 1.95 12.18
N LEU A 13 11.20 1.91 10.93
CA LEU A 13 10.52 2.56 9.82
C LEU A 13 9.14 1.93 9.50
N VAL A 14 8.84 0.74 10.01
CA VAL A 14 7.54 0.06 9.83
C VAL A 14 6.68 0.11 11.10
N GLU A 15 7.17 0.72 12.19
CA GLU A 15 6.51 0.76 13.50
C GLU A 15 5.07 1.27 13.41
N ILE A 16 4.81 2.32 12.64
CA ILE A 16 3.49 2.97 12.50
C ILE A 16 2.39 1.95 12.12
N GLN A 17 2.69 1.02 11.22
CA GLN A 17 1.73 -0.01 10.79
C GLN A 17 1.50 -1.03 11.90
N ARG A 18 2.57 -1.51 12.54
CA ARG A 18 2.51 -2.56 13.57
C ARG A 18 1.86 -2.06 14.85
N SER A 19 2.25 -0.88 15.32
CA SER A 19 1.71 -0.27 16.55
C SER A 19 0.23 0.06 16.41
N SER A 20 -0.19 0.56 15.23
CA SER A 20 -1.60 0.81 14.94
C SER A 20 -2.44 -0.47 14.95
N PHE A 21 -1.96 -1.55 14.31
CA PHE A 21 -2.70 -2.81 14.28
C PHE A 21 -2.73 -3.49 15.66
N LEU A 22 -1.65 -3.39 16.44
CA LEU A 22 -1.62 -3.87 17.82
C LEU A 22 -2.64 -3.15 18.70
N SER A 23 -2.68 -1.81 18.65
CA SER A 23 -3.67 -1.02 19.40
C SER A 23 -5.11 -1.33 19.00
N PHE A 24 -5.34 -1.66 17.72
CA PHE A 24 -6.63 -2.17 17.25
C PHE A 24 -7.00 -3.51 17.91
N LEU A 25 -6.09 -4.49 17.97
CA LEU A 25 -6.37 -5.79 18.57
C LEU A 25 -6.57 -5.71 20.09
N GLU A 26 -5.79 -4.89 20.80
CA GLU A 26 -5.84 -4.78 22.26
C GLU A 26 -7.02 -3.94 22.74
N THR A 27 -7.26 -2.78 22.12
CA THR A 27 -8.27 -1.82 22.61
C THR A 27 -9.39 -1.56 21.61
N GLY A 28 -9.08 -1.43 20.31
CA GLY A 28 -10.06 -0.98 19.32
C GLY A 28 -11.19 -1.98 19.08
N LEU A 29 -10.85 -3.27 18.94
CA LEU A 29 -11.83 -4.33 18.73
C LEU A 29 -12.77 -4.48 19.94
N ILE A 30 -12.22 -4.40 21.16
CA ILE A 30 -13.00 -4.49 22.40
C ILE A 30 -14.00 -3.33 22.49
N GLN A 31 -13.56 -2.09 22.19
CA GLN A 31 -14.43 -0.91 22.20
C GLN A 31 -15.60 -1.02 21.21
N GLU A 32 -15.37 -1.56 20.01
CA GLU A 32 -16.46 -1.76 19.04
C GLU A 32 -17.46 -2.83 19.48
N ILE A 33 -16.97 -3.91 20.09
CA ILE A 33 -17.84 -4.97 20.64
C ILE A 33 -18.60 -4.48 21.87
N GLU A 34 -18.00 -3.62 22.70
CA GLU A 34 -18.67 -3.01 23.86
C GLU A 34 -19.84 -2.13 23.43
N ASN A 35 -19.67 -1.32 22.37
CA ASN A 35 -20.77 -0.55 21.77
C ASN A 35 -21.91 -1.45 21.22
N PHE A 36 -21.56 -2.69 20.86
CA PHE A 36 -22.46 -3.71 20.33
C PHE A 36 -22.94 -4.73 21.39
N SER A 37 -22.55 -4.56 22.65
CA SER A 37 -22.62 -5.62 23.68
C SER A 37 -24.03 -6.03 24.06
N SER A 38 -24.99 -5.12 24.03
CA SER A 38 -26.39 -5.39 24.40
C SER A 38 -27.34 -5.02 23.25
N ILE A 39 -28.03 -6.02 22.70
CA ILE A 39 -29.12 -5.83 21.74
C ILE A 39 -30.41 -6.25 22.44
N ARG A 40 -31.30 -5.29 22.65
CA ARG A 40 -32.57 -5.50 23.36
C ARG A 40 -33.76 -5.21 22.44
N THR A 41 -34.69 -6.16 22.39
CA THR A 41 -36.06 -6.00 21.89
C THR A 41 -37.04 -5.94 23.07
N GLU A 42 -38.35 -6.04 22.84
CA GLU A 42 -39.33 -5.94 23.93
C GLU A 42 -39.19 -7.08 24.94
N GLN A 43 -38.95 -8.31 24.46
CA GLN A 43 -38.90 -9.51 25.29
C GLN A 43 -37.51 -10.16 25.33
N LEU A 44 -36.69 -10.04 24.29
CA LEU A 44 -35.38 -10.70 24.20
C LEU A 44 -34.22 -9.71 24.35
N GLU A 45 -33.12 -10.17 24.96
CA GLU A 45 -31.85 -9.44 25.05
C GLU A 45 -30.68 -10.38 24.72
N LEU A 46 -29.85 -10.02 23.74
CA LEU A 46 -28.56 -10.68 23.49
C LEU A 46 -27.46 -9.87 24.15
N ILE A 47 -26.70 -10.53 25.01
CA ILE A 47 -25.52 -10.00 25.68
C ILE A 47 -24.26 -10.66 25.11
N LEU A 48 -23.33 -9.85 24.66
CA LEU A 48 -22.00 -10.24 24.24
C LEU A 48 -20.98 -9.81 25.29
N TYR A 49 -20.04 -10.69 25.63
CA TYR A 49 -18.99 -10.39 26.59
C TYR A 49 -17.71 -9.92 25.87
N PRO A 50 -17.40 -8.61 25.83
CA PRO A 50 -16.31 -8.07 25.02
C PRO A 50 -14.93 -8.51 25.50
N TYR A 51 -14.76 -8.79 26.80
CA TYR A 51 -13.48 -9.21 27.39
C TYR A 51 -13.20 -10.72 27.25
N LYS A 52 -14.17 -11.53 26.79
CA LYS A 52 -14.03 -12.99 26.61
C LYS A 52 -13.86 -13.37 25.13
N ILE A 53 -12.92 -12.71 24.46
CA ILE A 53 -12.55 -12.97 23.06
C ILE A 53 -11.50 -14.09 22.98
N LYS A 54 -11.66 -15.01 22.01
CA LYS A 54 -10.63 -16.01 21.68
C LYS A 54 -10.29 -15.98 20.19
N PHE A 55 -9.01 -15.90 19.89
CA PHE A 55 -8.46 -16.06 18.53
C PHE A 55 -7.94 -17.48 18.33
N LYS A 56 -8.36 -18.14 17.25
CA LYS A 56 -7.79 -19.41 16.85
C LYS A 56 -6.48 -19.18 16.08
N LYS A 57 -5.48 -20.05 16.27
CA LYS A 57 -4.25 -19.97 15.46
C LYS A 57 -4.59 -20.08 13.96
N PRO A 58 -3.95 -19.28 13.09
CA PRO A 58 -4.16 -19.36 11.65
C PRO A 58 -3.80 -20.75 11.13
N LYS A 59 -4.49 -21.19 10.07
CA LYS A 59 -4.29 -22.53 9.47
C LYS A 59 -2.90 -22.69 8.85
N PHE A 60 -2.43 -21.64 8.20
CA PHE A 60 -1.20 -21.63 7.41
C PHE A 60 -0.30 -20.48 7.82
N SER A 61 1.00 -20.63 7.59
CA SER A 61 1.95 -19.52 7.70
C SER A 61 1.79 -18.54 6.53
N PRO A 62 2.28 -17.28 6.66
CA PRO A 62 2.22 -16.29 5.58
C PRO A 62 2.75 -16.80 4.23
N GLN A 63 3.88 -17.51 4.24
CA GLN A 63 4.48 -18.05 3.01
C GLN A 63 3.63 -19.18 2.39
N GLU A 64 2.98 -19.99 3.22
CA GLU A 64 2.08 -21.05 2.75
C GLU A 64 0.78 -20.46 2.18
N CYS A 65 0.23 -19.39 2.77
CA CYS A 65 -0.93 -18.68 2.22
C CYS A 65 -0.64 -18.13 0.81
N VAL A 66 0.54 -17.54 0.58
CA VAL A 66 0.95 -17.08 -0.76
C VAL A 66 1.04 -18.25 -1.74
N LYS A 67 1.53 -19.42 -1.29
CA LYS A 67 1.63 -20.60 -2.13
C LYS A 67 0.29 -21.25 -2.44
N ALA A 68 -0.62 -21.27 -1.48
CA ALA A 68 -1.95 -21.88 -1.58
C ALA A 68 -3.02 -20.92 -2.13
N HIS A 69 -2.65 -19.68 -2.45
CA HIS A 69 -3.59 -18.62 -2.86
C HIS A 69 -4.70 -18.32 -1.84
N GLU A 70 -4.44 -18.53 -0.55
CA GLU A 70 -5.38 -18.26 0.54
C GLU A 70 -5.10 -16.93 1.25
N THR A 71 -6.05 -16.51 2.09
CA THR A 71 -5.94 -15.31 2.93
C THR A 71 -5.35 -15.66 4.30
N TYR A 72 -4.37 -14.89 4.76
CA TYR A 72 -3.80 -15.06 6.10
C TYR A 72 -4.71 -14.42 7.15
N ALA A 73 -5.55 -15.24 7.77
CA ALA A 73 -6.55 -14.80 8.74
C ALA A 73 -6.64 -15.73 9.97
N SER A 74 -7.18 -15.17 11.06
CA SER A 74 -7.49 -15.89 12.29
C SER A 74 -8.98 -15.85 12.59
N SER A 75 -9.53 -17.00 12.99
CA SER A 75 -10.96 -17.14 13.34
C SER A 75 -11.22 -16.54 14.73
N LEU A 76 -12.18 -15.61 14.80
CA LEU A 76 -12.61 -14.90 16.00
C LEU A 76 -13.83 -15.57 16.65
N TYR A 77 -13.74 -15.86 17.95
CA TYR A 77 -14.83 -16.36 18.77
C TYR A 77 -15.14 -15.41 19.93
N ILE A 78 -16.42 -15.11 20.14
CA ILE A 78 -16.91 -14.24 21.22
C ILE A 78 -17.91 -15.02 22.06
N SER A 79 -17.86 -14.83 23.38
CA SER A 79 -18.82 -15.47 24.29
C SER A 79 -20.12 -14.65 24.33
N ALA A 80 -21.26 -15.31 24.10
CA ALA A 80 -22.57 -14.68 23.96
C ALA A 80 -23.63 -15.41 24.81
N GLN A 81 -24.62 -14.67 25.28
CA GLN A 81 -25.76 -15.18 26.06
C GLN A 81 -27.04 -14.48 25.60
N VAL A 82 -28.14 -15.22 25.51
CA VAL A 82 -29.49 -14.65 25.31
C VAL A 82 -30.27 -14.73 26.62
N ILE A 83 -30.89 -13.62 27.00
CA ILE A 83 -31.77 -13.47 28.14
C ILE A 83 -33.18 -13.18 27.61
N ASN A 84 -34.17 -13.92 28.09
CA ASN A 84 -35.57 -13.62 27.85
C ASN A 84 -36.15 -12.88 29.08
N HIS A 85 -36.66 -11.66 28.86
CA HIS A 85 -37.32 -10.80 29.85
C HIS A 85 -38.86 -10.91 29.83
N GLY A 86 -39.42 -11.90 29.14
CA GLY A 86 -40.86 -12.21 29.16
C GLY A 86 -41.37 -12.73 30.52
N VAL A 87 -42.51 -13.45 30.50
CA VAL A 87 -43.24 -13.88 31.72
C VAL A 87 -42.41 -14.77 32.66
N VAL A 88 -41.43 -15.52 32.14
CA VAL A 88 -40.44 -16.28 32.93
C VAL A 88 -39.04 -15.90 32.45
N ARG A 89 -38.22 -15.34 33.35
CA ARG A 89 -36.81 -15.04 33.05
C ARG A 89 -36.04 -16.32 32.82
N THR A 90 -35.78 -16.63 31.56
CA THR A 90 -35.00 -17.80 31.16
C THR A 90 -33.66 -17.32 30.61
N THR A 91 -32.57 -17.84 31.16
CA THR A 91 -31.20 -17.50 30.72
C THR A 91 -30.61 -18.69 29.99
N SER A 92 -30.14 -18.47 28.76
CA SER A 92 -29.36 -19.48 28.03
C SER A 92 -27.95 -19.59 28.58
N ASP A 93 -27.26 -20.71 28.34
CA ASP A 93 -25.85 -20.86 28.69
C ASP A 93 -24.96 -19.91 27.89
N VAL A 94 -23.83 -19.50 28.49
CA VAL A 94 -22.81 -18.72 27.80
C VAL A 94 -22.11 -19.61 26.77
N GLN A 95 -22.34 -19.34 25.49
CA GLN A 95 -21.78 -20.12 24.39
C GLN A 95 -20.71 -19.32 23.63
N GLN A 96 -19.71 -20.01 23.07
CA GLN A 96 -18.71 -19.38 22.21
C GLN A 96 -19.20 -19.37 20.76
N VAL A 97 -19.49 -18.18 20.25
CA VAL A 97 -20.02 -17.98 18.90
C VAL A 97 -18.92 -17.51 17.95
N PHE A 98 -18.86 -18.12 16.77
CA PHE A 98 -17.97 -17.69 15.70
C PHE A 98 -18.47 -16.37 15.10
N PHE A 99 -17.62 -15.34 15.13
CA PHE A 99 -17.97 -14.00 14.66
C PHE A 99 -17.42 -13.68 13.27
N GLY A 100 -16.35 -14.35 12.83
CA GLY A 100 -15.75 -14.16 11.52
C GLY A 100 -14.26 -14.45 11.48
N GLU A 101 -13.66 -14.29 10.30
CA GLU A 101 -12.21 -14.37 10.10
C GLU A 101 -11.63 -12.97 9.95
N ILE A 102 -10.66 -12.62 10.81
CA ILE A 102 -9.96 -11.34 10.75
C ILE A 102 -8.61 -11.55 10.06
N PRO A 103 -8.33 -10.86 8.93
CA PRO A 103 -7.01 -10.86 8.31
C PRO A 103 -5.95 -10.34 9.28
N LEU A 104 -4.86 -11.09 9.43
CA LEU A 104 -3.77 -10.72 10.33
C LEU A 104 -2.65 -10.01 9.57
N MET A 105 -2.01 -9.05 10.24
CA MET A 105 -0.81 -8.40 9.73
C MET A 105 0.42 -9.32 9.92
N THR A 106 1.30 -9.37 8.93
CA THR A 106 2.58 -10.10 9.00
C THR A 106 3.63 -9.33 9.80
N GLU A 107 4.74 -9.98 10.21
CA GLU A 107 5.89 -9.32 10.86
C GLU A 107 6.45 -8.16 10.00
N ARG A 108 6.26 -8.20 8.66
CA ARG A 108 6.70 -7.17 7.71
C ARG A 108 5.76 -5.97 7.59
N GLY A 109 4.61 -5.96 8.28
CA GLY A 109 3.62 -4.88 8.18
C GLY A 109 2.74 -4.94 6.92
N THR A 110 2.52 -6.14 6.36
CA THR A 110 1.65 -6.37 5.19
C THR A 110 0.51 -7.33 5.52
N PHE A 111 -0.52 -7.36 4.67
CA PHE A 111 -1.60 -8.33 4.72
C PHE A 111 -1.51 -9.27 3.53
N ILE A 112 -1.92 -10.53 3.68
CA ILE A 112 -1.98 -11.49 2.57
C ILE A 112 -3.45 -11.81 2.31
N ILE A 113 -3.96 -11.36 1.16
CA ILE A 113 -5.34 -11.54 0.74
C ILE A 113 -5.32 -12.31 -0.58
N ASN A 114 -5.95 -13.49 -0.61
CA ASN A 114 -6.01 -14.38 -1.78
C ASN A 114 -4.63 -14.64 -2.40
N GLY A 115 -3.64 -14.96 -1.56
CA GLY A 115 -2.25 -15.20 -1.96
C GLY A 115 -1.44 -13.99 -2.40
N SER A 116 -2.00 -12.78 -2.37
CA SER A 116 -1.31 -11.55 -2.78
C SER A 116 -1.04 -10.66 -1.58
N SER A 117 0.18 -10.10 -1.53
CA SER A 117 0.54 -9.13 -0.48
C SER A 117 -0.11 -7.78 -0.76
N ARG A 118 -0.79 -7.22 0.25
CA ARG A 118 -1.44 -5.91 0.23
C ARG A 118 -0.96 -5.04 1.39
N VAL A 119 -1.08 -3.74 1.22
CA VAL A 119 -0.78 -2.73 2.25
C VAL A 119 -1.95 -1.78 2.40
N ILE A 120 -2.25 -1.39 3.64
CA ILE A 120 -3.22 -0.35 3.93
C ILE A 120 -2.46 0.96 4.05
N VAL A 121 -2.70 1.86 3.12
CA VAL A 121 -2.08 3.19 3.09
C VAL A 121 -2.70 4.06 4.18
N ASN A 122 -1.86 4.81 4.91
CA ASN A 122 -2.32 5.72 5.95
C ASN A 122 -3.09 6.88 5.32
N GLN A 123 -4.24 7.24 5.87
CA GLN A 123 -5.09 8.28 5.30
C GLN A 123 -4.97 9.58 6.11
N ILE A 124 -4.75 10.72 5.47
CA ILE A 124 -4.82 12.04 6.13
C ILE A 124 -6.22 12.65 5.92
N VAL A 125 -6.89 12.96 7.01
CA VAL A 125 -8.26 13.51 7.03
C VAL A 125 -8.34 14.72 7.95
N ARG A 126 -9.38 15.53 7.78
CA ARG A 126 -9.66 16.62 8.73
C ARG A 126 -9.94 16.05 10.11
N SER A 127 -9.32 16.61 11.14
CA SER A 127 -9.63 16.22 12.51
C SER A 127 -11.06 16.65 12.87
N PRO A 128 -11.76 15.93 13.76
CA PRO A 128 -13.08 16.35 14.22
C PRO A 128 -12.96 17.64 15.03
N GLY A 129 -13.94 18.53 14.91
CA GLY A 129 -13.91 19.85 15.55
C GLY A 129 -14.69 20.89 14.76
N ILE A 130 -14.59 22.14 15.19
CA ILE A 130 -15.20 23.31 14.52
C ILE A 130 -14.12 24.14 13.81
N TYR A 131 -14.43 24.58 12.59
CA TYR A 131 -13.51 25.35 11.75
C TYR A 131 -14.21 26.55 11.12
N TYR A 132 -13.59 27.72 11.22
CA TYR A 132 -14.09 28.93 10.58
C TYR A 132 -13.24 29.25 9.35
N LYS A 133 -13.90 29.55 8.23
CA LYS A 133 -13.26 29.99 6.99
C LYS A 133 -13.93 31.26 6.48
N SER A 134 -13.15 32.25 6.04
CA SER A 134 -13.68 33.36 5.25
C SER A 134 -13.81 32.98 3.79
N GLN A 135 -14.93 33.38 3.17
CA GLN A 135 -15.19 33.25 1.75
C GLN A 135 -15.42 34.65 1.19
N PHE A 136 -14.97 34.86 -0.04
CA PHE A 136 -15.26 36.08 -0.78
C PHE A 136 -16.30 35.73 -1.83
N ASP A 137 -17.35 36.54 -1.89
CA ASP A 137 -18.35 36.41 -2.95
C ASP A 137 -17.83 36.99 -4.27
N LYS A 138 -18.60 36.83 -5.35
CA LYS A 138 -18.33 37.42 -6.67
C LYS A 138 -18.18 38.95 -6.62
N GLU A 139 -18.86 39.61 -5.67
CA GLU A 139 -18.78 41.05 -5.41
C GLU A 139 -17.65 41.43 -4.42
N ASN A 140 -16.76 40.50 -4.10
CA ASN A 140 -15.64 40.66 -3.17
C ASN A 140 -16.02 41.03 -1.72
N ARG A 141 -17.30 40.88 -1.36
CA ARG A 141 -17.76 40.96 0.03
C ARG A 141 -17.34 39.72 0.81
N ARG A 142 -16.85 39.92 2.03
CA ARG A 142 -16.39 38.86 2.91
C ARG A 142 -17.58 38.25 3.65
N THR A 143 -17.70 36.94 3.60
CA THR A 143 -18.65 36.14 4.40
C THR A 143 -17.87 35.08 5.17
N TYR A 144 -18.47 34.55 6.23
CA TYR A 144 -17.84 33.52 7.05
C TYR A 144 -18.66 32.24 7.09
N VAL A 145 -17.93 31.13 7.17
CA VAL A 145 -18.52 29.79 7.26
C VAL A 145 -17.87 29.04 8.42
N GLY A 146 -18.68 28.66 9.41
CA GLY A 146 -18.31 27.77 10.50
C GLY A 146 -18.74 26.33 10.19
N SER A 147 -17.81 25.38 10.13
CA SER A 147 -18.12 23.97 9.84
C SER A 147 -17.76 23.07 11.02
N ILE A 148 -18.75 22.40 11.61
CA ILE A 148 -18.58 21.38 12.65
C ILE A 148 -18.47 20.02 11.97
N ILE A 149 -17.28 19.44 12.07
CA ILE A 149 -16.92 18.14 11.51
C ILE A 149 -16.94 17.10 12.64
N SER A 150 -17.83 16.13 12.52
CA SER A 150 -17.93 15.00 13.45
C SER A 150 -16.92 13.90 13.09
N ASN A 151 -16.54 13.09 14.09
CA ASN A 151 -15.79 11.87 13.83
C ASN A 151 -16.69 10.81 13.16
N ARG A 152 -17.95 10.76 13.60
CA ARG A 152 -19.04 9.95 13.06
C ARG A 152 -20.33 10.76 13.04
N GLY A 153 -21.16 10.52 12.02
CA GLY A 153 -22.48 11.13 11.89
C GLY A 153 -22.50 12.31 10.93
N SER A 154 -23.53 13.14 11.06
CA SER A 154 -23.75 14.28 10.16
C SER A 154 -22.76 15.42 10.37
N TRP A 155 -22.56 16.26 9.36
CA TRP A 155 -21.81 17.51 9.48
C TRP A 155 -22.80 18.68 9.58
N LEU A 156 -22.49 19.64 10.44
CA LEU A 156 -23.27 20.88 10.59
C LEU A 156 -22.43 22.05 10.10
N ARG A 157 -22.96 22.82 9.15
CA ARG A 157 -22.31 24.03 8.63
C ARG A 157 -23.19 25.24 8.93
N LEU A 158 -22.58 26.29 9.44
CA LEU A 158 -23.15 27.59 9.71
C LEU A 158 -22.54 28.59 8.73
N GLU A 159 -23.33 29.44 8.11
CA GLU A 159 -22.86 30.42 7.12
C GLU A 159 -23.59 31.75 7.27
N THR A 160 -22.87 32.85 7.07
CA THR A 160 -23.44 34.19 6.94
C THR A 160 -23.66 34.52 5.47
N ASP A 161 -24.79 35.14 5.16
CA ASP A 161 -25.14 35.57 3.80
C ASP A 161 -24.79 37.04 3.54
N LYS A 162 -24.90 37.46 2.28
CA LYS A 162 -24.71 38.85 1.82
C LYS A 162 -25.55 39.88 2.59
N GLU A 163 -26.72 39.47 3.08
CA GLU A 163 -27.69 40.34 3.75
C GLU A 163 -27.50 40.37 5.29
N GLY A 164 -26.51 39.63 5.81
CA GLY A 164 -26.30 39.47 7.25
C GLY A 164 -27.20 38.40 7.88
N LEU A 165 -27.77 37.51 7.08
CA LEU A 165 -28.58 36.39 7.55
C LEU A 165 -27.70 35.20 7.97
N VAL A 166 -28.07 34.52 9.06
CA VAL A 166 -27.37 33.32 9.53
C VAL A 166 -28.13 32.06 9.15
N TRP A 167 -27.46 31.19 8.39
CA TRP A 167 -28.02 29.93 7.92
C TRP A 167 -27.29 28.74 8.51
N ALA A 168 -28.03 27.65 8.72
CA ALA A 168 -27.52 26.33 9.03
C ALA A 168 -27.73 25.36 7.86
N LYS A 169 -26.79 24.47 7.63
CA LYS A 169 -26.85 23.39 6.65
C LYS A 169 -26.46 22.08 7.30
N MET A 170 -27.35 21.10 7.24
CA MET A 170 -27.08 19.72 7.64
C MET A 170 -26.68 18.91 6.40
N ASP A 171 -25.51 18.29 6.42
CA ASP A 171 -25.00 17.42 5.32
C ASP A 171 -25.03 18.05 3.90
N LYS A 172 -24.98 19.38 3.81
CA LYS A 172 -25.05 20.18 2.55
C LYS A 172 -26.36 20.05 1.74
N ILE A 173 -27.48 19.74 2.40
CA ILE A 173 -28.76 19.52 1.72
C ILE A 173 -29.45 20.84 1.36
N ARG A 174 -29.90 21.61 2.36
CA ARG A 174 -30.62 22.89 2.20
C ARG A 174 -30.19 23.90 3.26
N LYS A 175 -30.29 25.20 2.93
CA LYS A 175 -30.17 26.30 3.90
C LYS A 175 -31.39 26.25 4.83
N ILE A 176 -31.16 26.28 6.13
CA ILE A 176 -32.16 26.27 7.19
C ILE A 176 -31.94 27.55 8.01
N PRO A 177 -32.96 28.38 8.25
CA PRO A 177 -32.83 29.53 9.14
C PRO A 177 -32.33 29.08 10.52
N ILE A 178 -31.36 29.79 11.11
CA ILE A 178 -30.74 29.35 12.36
C ILE A 178 -31.73 29.24 13.52
N PHE A 179 -32.75 30.10 13.54
CA PHE A 179 -33.81 30.10 14.57
C PHE A 179 -34.63 28.82 14.55
N PHE A 180 -34.92 28.25 13.38
CA PHE A 180 -35.67 26.99 13.27
C PHE A 180 -34.88 25.85 13.92
N LEU A 181 -33.57 25.79 13.69
CA LEU A 181 -32.71 24.76 14.27
C LEU A 181 -32.56 24.92 15.79
N LEU A 182 -32.23 26.14 16.27
CA LEU A 182 -31.98 26.38 17.70
C LEU A 182 -33.25 26.19 18.55
N GLN A 183 -34.39 26.67 18.06
CA GLN A 183 -35.66 26.50 18.78
C GLN A 183 -36.14 25.05 18.74
N ALA A 184 -35.99 24.33 17.61
CA ALA A 184 -36.32 22.91 17.52
C ALA A 184 -35.48 22.04 18.47
N MET A 185 -34.26 22.49 18.82
CA MET A 185 -33.40 21.85 19.83
C MET A 185 -33.73 22.26 21.28
N GLY A 186 -34.73 23.13 21.48
CA GLY A 186 -35.25 23.51 22.80
C GLY A 186 -34.66 24.80 23.40
N ILE A 187 -33.92 25.60 22.63
CA ILE A 187 -33.39 26.89 23.10
C ILE A 187 -34.47 27.96 22.88
N THR A 188 -34.86 28.66 23.96
CA THR A 188 -35.83 29.75 23.88
C THR A 188 -35.23 30.98 23.20
N GLN A 189 -36.07 31.74 22.50
CA GLN A 189 -35.64 32.96 21.81
C GLN A 189 -34.97 33.97 22.75
N LYS A 190 -35.50 34.14 23.97
CA LYS A 190 -34.87 34.96 25.03
C LYS A 190 -33.43 34.50 25.30
N LYS A 191 -33.22 33.19 25.48
CA LYS A 191 -31.88 32.62 25.74
C LYS A 191 -30.93 32.86 24.56
N ILE A 192 -31.41 32.80 23.31
CA ILE A 192 -30.59 33.09 22.12
C ILE A 192 -30.06 34.52 22.19
N PHE A 193 -30.94 35.52 22.38
CA PHE A 193 -30.52 36.93 22.42
C PHE A 193 -29.63 37.28 23.61
N TYR A 194 -29.87 36.70 24.80
CA TYR A 194 -29.02 36.94 25.97
C TYR A 194 -27.63 36.28 25.89
N SER A 195 -27.47 35.24 25.08
CA SER A 195 -26.21 34.48 25.00
C SER A 195 -25.26 35.00 23.92
N VAL A 196 -25.76 35.80 22.98
CA VAL A 196 -24.98 36.32 21.84
C VAL A 196 -24.47 37.72 22.18
N ARG A 197 -23.21 38.01 21.86
CA ARG A 197 -22.59 39.30 22.18
C ARG A 197 -23.17 40.46 21.37
N TYR A 198 -23.49 40.22 20.10
CA TYR A 198 -24.09 41.21 19.19
C TYR A 198 -25.50 40.76 18.75
N PRO A 199 -26.52 40.98 19.60
CA PRO A 199 -27.90 40.55 19.32
C PRO A 199 -28.53 41.24 18.10
N GLU A 200 -28.09 42.47 17.78
CA GLU A 200 -28.60 43.26 16.64
C GLU A 200 -28.43 42.52 15.30
N PHE A 201 -27.36 41.76 15.13
CA PHE A 201 -27.08 40.99 13.92
C PHE A 201 -28.15 39.92 13.63
N LEU A 202 -28.76 39.37 14.69
CA LEU A 202 -29.76 38.31 14.56
C LEU A 202 -31.18 38.83 14.29
N VAL A 203 -31.44 40.13 14.42
CA VAL A 203 -32.78 40.72 14.22
C VAL A 203 -33.27 40.47 12.79
N LYS A 204 -32.42 40.69 11.79
CA LYS A 204 -32.74 40.38 10.38
C LYS A 204 -33.04 38.90 10.14
N SER A 205 -32.29 38.01 10.81
CA SER A 205 -32.52 36.56 10.71
C SER A 205 -33.82 36.12 11.39
N LEU A 206 -34.35 36.92 12.32
CA LEU A 206 -35.62 36.64 12.98
C LEU A 206 -36.82 37.01 12.09
N GLU A 207 -36.72 38.11 11.33
CA GLU A 207 -37.75 38.55 10.38
C GLU A 207 -38.00 37.51 9.28
N GLU A 208 -36.92 36.87 8.80
CA GLU A 208 -36.98 35.83 7.76
C GLU A 208 -37.59 34.50 8.27
N GLY A 209 -37.55 34.23 9.58
CA GLY A 209 -38.00 32.96 10.13
C GLY A 209 -38.18 32.93 11.64
N ASN A 210 -39.38 33.27 12.11
CA ASN A 210 -39.77 33.21 13.52
C ASN A 210 -40.79 32.09 13.80
N PRO A 211 -40.40 30.94 14.38
CA PRO A 211 -41.35 29.93 14.81
C PRO A 211 -42.13 30.40 16.04
N SER A 212 -43.45 30.31 15.99
CA SER A 212 -44.32 30.69 17.11
C SER A 212 -44.15 29.79 18.35
N SER A 213 -43.66 28.55 18.17
CA SER A 213 -43.43 27.58 19.24
C SER A 213 -42.37 26.55 18.86
N THR A 214 -41.77 25.89 19.85
CA THR A 214 -40.82 24.78 19.65
C THR A 214 -41.41 23.62 18.84
N MET A 215 -42.72 23.35 19.00
CA MET A 215 -43.41 22.30 18.24
C MET A 215 -43.53 22.66 16.77
N LYS A 216 -43.90 23.91 16.47
CA LYS A 216 -43.98 24.42 15.09
C LYS A 216 -42.60 24.43 14.41
N ALA A 217 -41.55 24.80 15.15
CA ALA A 217 -40.17 24.74 14.66
C ALA A 217 -39.75 23.31 14.27
N LEU A 218 -40.16 22.28 15.04
CA LEU A 218 -39.87 20.88 14.74
C LEU A 218 -40.58 20.40 13.46
N GLU A 219 -41.84 20.79 13.27
CA GLU A 219 -42.62 20.44 12.08
C GLU A 219 -42.04 21.06 10.81
N GLU A 220 -41.73 22.36 10.84
CA GLU A 220 -41.10 23.10 9.74
C GLU A 220 -39.70 22.58 9.42
N LEU A 221 -38.91 22.24 10.46
CA LEU A 221 -37.61 21.64 10.23
C LEU A 221 -37.73 20.27 9.55
N HIS A 222 -38.73 19.46 9.94
CA HIS A 222 -38.96 18.17 9.32
C HIS A 222 -39.46 18.29 7.87
N SER A 223 -40.37 19.22 7.59
CA SER A 223 -40.84 19.49 6.22
C SER A 223 -39.69 19.92 5.30
N LEU A 224 -38.79 20.78 5.79
CA LEU A 224 -37.61 21.24 5.06
C LEU A 224 -36.60 20.12 4.79
N LEU A 225 -36.37 19.23 5.77
CA LEU A 225 -35.42 18.13 5.66
C LEU A 225 -35.97 16.92 4.87
N ARG A 226 -37.28 16.68 4.92
CA ARG A 226 -37.96 15.55 4.29
C ARG A 226 -39.33 15.97 3.73
N PRO A 227 -39.36 16.59 2.54
CA PRO A 227 -40.62 17.01 1.91
C PRO A 227 -41.53 15.83 1.58
N ASP A 228 -40.96 14.64 1.32
CA ASP A 228 -41.71 13.45 0.89
C ASP A 228 -42.47 12.72 2.01
N LYS A 229 -42.30 13.12 3.28
CA LYS A 229 -42.91 12.44 4.43
C LYS A 229 -43.75 13.41 5.27
N PRO A 230 -44.92 12.97 5.77
CA PRO A 230 -45.73 13.80 6.64
C PRO A 230 -44.92 14.17 7.90
N SER A 231 -44.89 15.46 8.21
CA SER A 231 -44.25 16.01 9.40
C SER A 231 -45.07 15.63 10.64
N THR A 232 -44.51 14.76 11.46
CA THR A 232 -45.03 14.50 12.82
C THR A 232 -43.98 14.92 13.84
N ILE A 233 -44.42 15.49 14.96
CA ILE A 233 -43.54 16.00 16.03
C ILE A 233 -42.59 14.90 16.53
N ASN A 234 -43.09 13.69 16.75
CA ASN A 234 -42.28 12.56 17.19
C ASN A 234 -41.26 12.14 16.14
N ALA A 235 -41.61 12.15 14.86
CA ALA A 235 -40.65 11.85 13.79
C ALA A 235 -39.56 12.93 13.69
N ALA A 236 -39.93 14.21 13.81
CA ALA A 236 -38.99 15.34 13.81
C ALA A 236 -38.00 15.28 14.99
N ARG A 237 -38.52 15.03 16.20
CA ARG A 237 -37.71 14.89 17.41
C ARG A 237 -36.75 13.70 17.32
N ASN A 238 -37.25 12.54 16.88
CA ASN A 238 -36.42 11.35 16.68
C ASN A 238 -35.36 11.57 15.58
N LEU A 239 -35.70 12.31 14.52
CA LEU A 239 -34.76 12.67 13.46
C LEU A 239 -33.59 13.50 14.02
N LEU A 240 -33.87 14.60 14.74
CA LEU A 240 -32.85 15.44 15.37
C LEU A 240 -32.00 14.66 16.38
N PHE A 241 -32.66 13.91 17.27
CA PHE A 241 -31.97 13.10 18.26
C PHE A 241 -31.01 12.10 17.60
N SER A 242 -31.50 11.37 16.60
CA SER A 242 -30.69 10.38 15.86
C SER A 242 -29.52 10.99 15.07
N ARG A 243 -29.57 12.28 14.74
CA ARG A 243 -28.58 12.97 13.91
C ARG A 243 -27.44 13.57 14.72
N PHE A 244 -27.69 14.10 15.92
CA PHE A 244 -26.68 14.82 16.71
C PHE A 244 -26.52 14.35 18.15
N MET A 245 -27.58 13.80 18.77
CA MET A 245 -27.61 13.50 20.20
C MET A 245 -27.48 12.01 20.52
N ASP A 246 -27.73 11.12 19.57
CA ASP A 246 -27.58 9.67 19.75
C ASP A 246 -26.09 9.26 19.69
N PRO A 247 -25.48 8.80 20.80
CA PRO A 247 -24.07 8.40 20.84
C PRO A 247 -23.73 7.21 19.91
N LYS A 248 -24.73 6.41 19.52
CA LYS A 248 -24.53 5.29 18.60
C LYS A 248 -24.33 5.77 17.16
N ARG A 249 -24.95 6.89 16.78
CA ARG A 249 -24.98 7.41 15.41
C ARG A 249 -24.08 8.62 15.20
N TYR A 250 -23.94 9.47 16.21
CA TYR A 250 -23.16 10.69 16.18
C TYR A 250 -22.08 10.70 17.26
N ASP A 251 -20.87 11.09 16.89
CA ASP A 251 -19.74 11.17 17.81
C ASP A 251 -18.72 12.22 17.33
N LEU A 252 -18.41 13.20 18.17
CA LEU A 252 -17.28 14.11 17.97
C LEU A 252 -15.94 13.46 18.32
N GLY A 253 -15.98 12.40 19.15
CA GLY A 253 -14.82 11.82 19.80
C GLY A 253 -14.20 12.75 20.84
N LYS A 254 -13.25 12.21 21.60
CA LYS A 254 -12.55 12.95 22.67
C LYS A 254 -11.82 14.20 22.14
N ILE A 255 -11.20 14.07 20.97
CA ILE A 255 -10.45 15.16 20.31
C ILE A 255 -11.41 16.25 19.83
N GLY A 256 -12.50 15.87 19.15
CA GLY A 256 -13.47 16.84 18.64
C GLY A 256 -14.10 17.65 19.75
N ARG A 257 -14.47 17.00 20.87
CA ARG A 257 -14.99 17.68 22.05
C ARG A 257 -13.96 18.64 22.66
N ALA A 258 -12.71 18.20 22.83
CA ALA A 258 -11.65 19.05 23.36
C ALA A 258 -11.36 20.27 22.47
N LYS A 259 -11.30 20.09 21.14
CA LYS A 259 -11.11 21.19 20.18
C LYS A 259 -12.26 22.18 20.18
N LEU A 260 -13.48 21.68 20.21
CA LEU A 260 -14.68 22.51 20.26
C LEU A 260 -14.71 23.35 21.54
N ASN A 261 -14.49 22.72 22.70
CA ASN A 261 -14.45 23.43 23.99
C ASN A 261 -13.35 24.49 24.02
N LYS A 262 -12.16 24.18 23.50
CA LYS A 262 -11.03 25.10 23.45
C LYS A 262 -11.29 26.30 22.52
N LYS A 263 -11.85 26.07 21.33
CA LYS A 263 -12.11 27.14 20.34
C LYS A 263 -13.25 28.06 20.80
N LEU A 264 -14.32 27.49 21.33
CA LEU A 264 -15.51 28.23 21.78
C LEU A 264 -15.44 28.72 23.23
N LYS A 265 -14.35 28.41 23.95
CA LYS A 265 -14.14 28.73 25.38
C LYS A 265 -15.29 28.24 26.29
N ILE A 266 -15.85 27.07 25.96
CA ILE A 266 -16.93 26.46 26.74
C ILE A 266 -16.33 25.76 27.97
N ILE A 267 -16.72 26.19 29.16
CA ILE A 267 -16.37 25.53 30.43
C ILE A 267 -17.20 24.25 30.53
N GLY A 268 -16.55 23.10 30.68
CA GLY A 268 -17.25 21.82 30.85
C GLY A 268 -18.09 21.80 32.14
N PRO A 269 -19.07 20.87 32.27
CA PRO A 269 -19.91 20.77 33.47
C PRO A 269 -19.13 20.47 34.78
N SER A 270 -17.83 20.16 34.69
CA SER A 270 -16.94 19.95 35.84
C SER A 270 -16.22 21.20 36.36
N GLY A 271 -16.36 22.38 35.74
CA GLY A 271 -15.76 23.62 36.28
C GLY A 271 -14.23 23.62 36.41
N VAL A 272 -13.51 22.75 35.68
CA VAL A 272 -12.05 22.65 35.71
C VAL A 272 -11.46 22.91 34.32
N ASP A 273 -10.35 23.63 34.33
CA ASP A 273 -9.51 24.05 33.21
C ASP A 273 -9.17 22.89 32.23
N PRO A 274 -9.12 23.09 30.89
CA PRO A 274 -8.96 21.99 29.92
C PRO A 274 -7.58 21.30 29.90
N THR A 275 -6.64 21.71 30.76
CA THR A 275 -5.26 21.22 30.76
C THR A 275 -4.83 20.50 32.05
N GLY A 276 -5.69 20.44 33.06
CA GLY A 276 -5.39 19.78 34.34
C GLY A 276 -6.02 18.38 34.44
N TRP A 277 -5.20 17.34 34.30
CA TRP A 277 -5.59 15.97 34.66
C TRP A 277 -5.84 15.86 36.17
N THR A 278 -7.07 15.58 36.58
CA THR A 278 -7.34 14.96 37.88
C THR A 278 -8.30 13.78 37.73
N LEU A 279 -8.01 12.73 38.51
CA LEU A 279 -8.76 11.48 38.58
C LEU A 279 -10.26 11.73 38.84
N PRO A 280 -11.16 10.85 38.38
CA PRO A 280 -12.58 10.97 38.70
C PRO A 280 -12.76 10.90 40.21
N GLN A 281 -13.18 12.00 40.84
CA GLN A 281 -13.67 11.95 42.21
C GLN A 281 -14.92 11.06 42.25
N ARG A 282 -14.96 10.21 43.27
CA ARG A 282 -16.03 9.24 43.53
C ARG A 282 -17.39 9.93 43.64
N GLY A 283 -18.35 9.42 42.87
CA GLY A 283 -19.73 9.18 43.29
C GLY A 283 -20.52 10.36 43.85
N GLY A 284 -21.04 11.22 42.98
CA GLY A 284 -22.27 11.98 43.25
C GLY A 284 -23.47 11.23 42.70
N VAL A 285 -24.42 10.88 43.57
CA VAL A 285 -25.68 10.19 43.21
C VAL A 285 -26.74 11.27 42.92
N ASP A 286 -27.42 11.15 41.79
CA ASP A 286 -28.61 11.96 41.46
C ASP A 286 -29.80 11.48 42.33
N PRO A 287 -30.83 12.29 42.63
CA PRO A 287 -31.96 11.91 43.51
C PRO A 287 -32.78 10.68 43.05
N THR A 288 -32.48 10.14 41.86
CA THR A 288 -33.18 9.03 41.20
C THR A 288 -32.48 7.67 41.33
N GLY A 289 -31.32 7.59 42.00
CA GLY A 289 -30.66 6.32 42.31
C GLY A 289 -30.03 5.58 41.11
N LEU A 290 -29.85 6.24 39.97
CA LEU A 290 -29.15 5.67 38.81
C LEU A 290 -27.64 5.98 38.87
N PRO A 291 -26.75 5.00 38.62
CA PRO A 291 -25.32 5.26 38.55
C PRO A 291 -24.99 6.15 37.34
N GLN A 292 -24.44 7.34 37.58
CA GLN A 292 -23.90 8.17 36.50
C GLN A 292 -22.76 7.41 35.80
N ARG A 293 -22.95 7.08 34.51
CA ARG A 293 -21.85 6.73 33.61
C ARG A 293 -20.96 7.96 33.47
N GLY A 294 -19.90 8.08 34.28
CA GLY A 294 -18.92 9.17 34.27
C GLY A 294 -18.03 9.20 33.01
N GLY A 295 -18.63 9.16 31.82
CA GLY A 295 -17.96 9.35 30.54
C GLY A 295 -18.09 10.80 30.10
N VAL A 296 -17.02 11.34 29.51
CA VAL A 296 -17.07 12.63 28.80
C VAL A 296 -18.10 12.51 27.67
N GLU A 297 -19.19 13.28 27.71
CA GLU A 297 -20.16 13.32 26.62
C GLU A 297 -19.47 13.77 25.32
N THR A 298 -19.56 12.93 24.29
CA THR A 298 -18.95 13.17 22.97
C THR A 298 -19.97 13.56 21.89
N THR A 299 -21.23 13.75 22.25
CA THR A 299 -22.31 14.22 21.37
C THR A 299 -22.37 15.75 21.34
N LEU A 300 -23.08 16.30 20.36
CA LEU A 300 -23.22 17.75 20.20
C LEU A 300 -24.40 18.26 21.04
N ARG A 301 -24.17 19.30 21.85
CA ARG A 301 -25.21 19.94 22.66
C ARG A 301 -25.81 21.14 21.94
N PRO A 302 -27.09 21.51 22.20
CA PRO A 302 -27.68 22.73 21.65
C PRO A 302 -26.84 23.99 21.99
N GLU A 303 -26.28 24.06 23.20
CA GLU A 303 -25.43 25.16 23.65
C GLU A 303 -24.15 25.30 22.82
N ASP A 304 -23.59 24.18 22.33
CA ASP A 304 -22.39 24.19 21.50
C ASP A 304 -22.66 24.89 20.15
N ILE A 305 -23.85 24.67 19.58
CA ILE A 305 -24.28 25.29 18.32
C ILE A 305 -24.51 26.78 18.53
N LEU A 306 -25.15 27.17 19.64
CA LEU A 306 -25.35 28.58 19.97
C LEU A 306 -24.01 29.32 20.14
N ALA A 307 -23.06 28.73 20.87
CA ALA A 307 -21.71 29.29 21.00
C ALA A 307 -20.97 29.36 19.65
N ALA A 308 -21.18 28.37 18.78
CA ALA A 308 -20.63 28.38 17.43
C ALA A 308 -21.19 29.50 16.55
N VAL A 309 -22.48 29.82 16.71
CA VAL A 309 -23.13 30.95 16.04
C VAL A 309 -22.60 32.28 16.59
N ASP A 310 -22.47 32.41 17.91
CA ASP A 310 -21.91 33.63 18.52
C ASP A 310 -20.48 33.92 18.00
N TYR A 311 -19.62 32.90 17.95
CA TYR A 311 -18.27 33.07 17.39
C TYR A 311 -18.30 33.43 15.89
N LEU A 312 -19.25 32.89 15.11
CA LEU A 312 -19.41 33.25 13.70
C LEU A 312 -19.77 34.73 13.54
N ILE A 313 -20.67 35.25 14.37
CA ILE A 313 -21.07 36.67 14.37
C ILE A 313 -19.90 37.54 14.80
N ASN A 314 -19.15 37.15 15.84
CA ASN A 314 -17.98 37.89 16.30
C ASN A 314 -16.93 38.09 15.17
N LEU A 315 -16.77 37.12 14.26
CA LEU A 315 -15.87 37.24 13.11
C LEU A 315 -16.31 38.33 12.11
N GLU A 316 -17.60 38.57 11.93
CA GLU A 316 -18.11 39.66 11.09
C GLU A 316 -17.70 41.04 11.64
N TYR A 317 -17.64 41.15 12.98
CA TYR A 317 -17.16 42.35 13.68
C TYR A 317 -15.63 42.38 13.89
N GLY A 318 -14.87 41.49 13.24
CA GLY A 318 -13.40 41.44 13.35
C GLY A 318 -12.87 40.87 14.67
N LEU A 319 -13.74 40.32 15.53
CA LEU A 319 -13.38 39.72 16.80
C LEU A 319 -13.19 38.20 16.65
N GLY A 320 -11.95 37.77 16.46
CA GLY A 320 -11.57 36.36 16.40
C GLY A 320 -10.56 36.06 15.30
N GLN A 321 -10.22 34.78 15.15
CA GLN A 321 -9.32 34.30 14.10
C GLN A 321 -9.93 33.15 13.31
N VAL A 322 -9.69 33.19 12.00
CA VAL A 322 -10.04 32.16 11.01
C VAL A 322 -9.06 30.99 11.12
N ASP A 323 -9.50 29.78 10.80
CA ASP A 323 -8.69 28.57 10.89
C ASP A 323 -8.10 28.19 9.52
N ASP A 324 -6.82 27.85 9.52
CA ASP A 324 -6.22 27.10 8.41
C ASP A 324 -6.52 25.60 8.56
N ILE A 325 -7.26 25.06 7.60
CA ILE A 325 -7.67 23.65 7.57
C ILE A 325 -6.53 22.75 7.09
N ASP A 326 -5.54 23.29 6.39
CA ASP A 326 -4.46 22.54 5.78
C ASP A 326 -3.27 22.33 6.74
N ASP A 327 -3.21 23.10 7.82
CA ASP A 327 -2.28 22.89 8.93
C ASP A 327 -2.45 21.48 9.55
N LEU A 328 -1.33 20.77 9.77
CA LEU A 328 -1.28 19.49 10.46
C LEU A 328 -1.81 19.51 11.90
N LYS A 329 -1.96 20.67 12.56
CA LYS A 329 -2.72 20.73 13.81
C LYS A 329 -4.19 20.38 13.61
N ASN A 330 -4.73 20.62 12.41
CA ASN A 330 -6.12 20.42 12.03
C ASN A 330 -6.35 19.20 11.13
N ARG A 331 -5.28 18.53 10.71
CA ARG A 331 -5.33 17.26 9.97
C ARG A 331 -4.80 16.11 10.84
N ARG A 332 -5.51 14.98 10.81
CA ARG A 332 -5.12 13.76 11.51
C ARG A 332 -4.90 12.62 10.54
N ILE A 333 -4.07 11.67 10.94
CA ILE A 333 -3.83 10.42 10.23
C ILE A 333 -4.70 9.33 10.81
N ARG A 334 -5.43 8.64 9.93
CA ARG A 334 -6.03 7.34 10.20
C ARG A 334 -5.08 6.25 9.73
N CYS A 335 -4.51 5.53 10.69
CA CYS A 335 -3.66 4.39 10.41
C CYS A 335 -4.47 3.12 10.12
N ALA A 336 -3.80 2.06 9.66
CA ALA A 336 -4.43 0.81 9.26
C ALA A 336 -5.38 0.21 10.31
N GLY A 337 -5.02 0.24 11.59
CA GLY A 337 -5.85 -0.27 12.68
C GLY A 337 -7.19 0.48 12.82
N GLU A 338 -7.17 1.82 12.77
CA GLU A 338 -8.40 2.64 12.84
C GLU A 338 -9.28 2.43 11.60
N LEU A 339 -8.68 2.27 10.42
CA LEU A 339 -9.41 2.00 9.18
C LEU A 339 -10.14 0.65 9.25
N ILE A 340 -9.47 -0.41 9.72
CA ILE A 340 -10.08 -1.73 9.93
C ILE A 340 -11.17 -1.65 11.01
N GLN A 341 -10.91 -0.94 12.11
CA GLN A 341 -11.89 -0.74 13.19
C GLN A 341 -13.19 -0.11 12.65
N ASN A 342 -13.08 0.91 11.79
CA ASN A 342 -14.25 1.53 11.17
C ASN A 342 -15.03 0.56 10.28
N GLN A 343 -14.36 -0.36 9.57
CA GLN A 343 -15.03 -1.38 8.74
C GLN A 343 -15.70 -2.48 9.56
N ILE A 344 -15.09 -2.86 10.69
CA ILE A 344 -15.71 -3.78 11.64
C ILE A 344 -16.95 -3.13 12.25
N ARG A 345 -16.90 -1.85 12.63
CA ARG A 345 -18.06 -1.12 13.11
C ARG A 345 -19.22 -1.13 12.13
N ILE A 346 -18.95 -0.86 10.84
CA ILE A 346 -19.97 -0.92 9.78
C ILE A 346 -20.54 -2.35 9.66
N GLY A 347 -19.68 -3.37 9.73
CA GLY A 347 -20.08 -4.78 9.72
C GLY A 347 -20.95 -5.16 10.93
N LEU A 348 -20.59 -4.70 12.13
CA LEU A 348 -21.35 -4.91 13.37
C LEU A 348 -22.68 -4.18 13.34
N SER A 349 -22.76 -2.96 12.81
CA SER A 349 -24.04 -2.25 12.67
C SER A 349 -25.01 -2.98 11.72
N ARG A 350 -24.49 -3.53 10.61
CA ARG A 350 -25.28 -4.40 9.71
C ARG A 350 -25.74 -5.68 10.42
N LEU A 351 -24.86 -6.26 11.24
CA LEU A 351 -25.17 -7.43 12.06
C LEU A 351 -26.24 -7.13 13.10
N GLU A 352 -26.20 -5.95 13.75
CA GLU A 352 -27.20 -5.51 14.75
C GLU A 352 -28.60 -5.56 14.17
N ARG A 353 -28.74 -5.00 12.96
CA ARG A 353 -30.02 -4.93 12.27
C ARG A 353 -30.57 -6.33 11.99
N ILE A 354 -29.74 -7.23 11.49
CA ILE A 354 -30.14 -8.62 11.19
C ILE A 354 -30.49 -9.39 12.46
N VAL A 355 -29.73 -9.21 13.54
CA VAL A 355 -30.01 -9.86 14.82
C VAL A 355 -31.34 -9.36 15.40
N ARG A 356 -31.59 -8.05 15.34
CA ARG A 356 -32.84 -7.42 15.79
C ARG A 356 -34.04 -7.91 14.98
N GLU A 357 -33.95 -7.89 13.65
CA GLU A 357 -35.00 -8.40 12.75
C GLU A 357 -35.33 -9.88 13.04
N LYS A 358 -34.30 -10.71 13.30
CA LYS A 358 -34.50 -12.11 13.70
C LYS A 358 -35.20 -12.22 15.05
N MET A 359 -34.76 -11.48 16.07
CA MET A 359 -35.40 -11.47 17.39
C MET A 359 -36.87 -11.07 17.29
N GLU A 360 -37.19 -9.99 16.58
CA GLU A 360 -38.57 -9.54 16.34
C GLU A 360 -39.40 -10.61 15.61
N THR A 361 -38.79 -11.34 14.67
CA THR A 361 -39.47 -12.46 13.98
C THR A 361 -39.76 -13.62 14.94
N TYR A 362 -38.83 -13.93 15.85
CA TYR A 362 -39.05 -14.92 16.90
C TYR A 362 -40.14 -14.47 17.89
N GLU A 363 -40.12 -13.21 18.31
CA GLU A 363 -41.17 -12.61 19.17
C GLU A 363 -42.54 -12.64 18.48
N LYS A 364 -42.62 -12.32 17.18
CA LYS A 364 -43.87 -12.41 16.41
C LYS A 364 -44.38 -13.83 16.26
N LYS A 365 -43.49 -14.84 16.11
CA LYS A 365 -43.90 -16.25 16.13
C LYS A 365 -44.42 -16.67 17.51
N TYR A 366 -43.79 -16.18 18.58
CA TYR A 366 -44.21 -16.43 19.95
C TYR A 366 -45.58 -15.80 20.26
N ASN A 367 -45.79 -14.54 19.86
CA ASN A 367 -47.06 -13.82 20.07
C ASN A 367 -48.15 -14.23 19.05
N GLY A 368 -47.78 -14.66 17.84
CA GLY A 368 -48.71 -15.09 16.79
C GLY A 368 -49.40 -16.43 17.05
N GLY A 369 -48.96 -17.19 18.07
CA GLY A 369 -49.70 -18.32 18.63
C GLY A 369 -50.94 -17.91 19.45
N ILE A 370 -51.22 -16.61 19.61
CA ILE A 370 -52.34 -16.08 20.40
C ILE A 370 -53.50 -15.58 19.51
N SER A 371 -53.38 -15.62 18.17
CA SER A 371 -54.36 -14.96 17.28
C SER A 371 -54.94 -15.89 16.20
N ARG A 372 -55.69 -16.93 16.61
CA ARG A 372 -56.73 -17.56 15.78
C ARG A 372 -57.90 -18.06 16.65
N THR A 373 -58.60 -17.12 17.27
CA THR A 373 -60.05 -17.23 17.50
C THR A 373 -60.64 -15.90 17.10
N SER A 374 -61.09 -15.83 15.85
CA SER A 374 -61.86 -14.74 15.30
C SER A 374 -63.18 -14.62 16.07
N ALA A 375 -63.28 -13.60 16.92
CA ALA A 375 -64.54 -13.07 17.37
C ALA A 375 -65.16 -12.26 16.23
N SER A 376 -65.91 -12.91 15.35
CA SER A 376 -67.04 -12.32 14.65
C SER A 376 -67.87 -13.43 14.02
N GLN A 377 -69.20 -13.30 14.16
CA GLN A 377 -70.27 -14.18 13.65
C GLN A 377 -70.65 -15.36 14.55
N ILE A 378 -71.38 -15.05 15.62
CA ILE A 378 -72.47 -15.90 16.10
C ILE A 378 -73.71 -15.03 16.22
N SER A 379 -74.64 -15.19 15.28
CA SER A 379 -76.06 -14.98 15.53
C SER A 379 -76.87 -16.01 14.74
N ALA A 380 -77.72 -16.70 15.48
CA ALA A 380 -78.90 -17.48 15.09
C ALA A 380 -78.73 -18.93 14.62
N SER A 381 -79.18 -19.80 15.53
CA SER A 381 -80.06 -20.97 15.35
C SER A 381 -79.52 -22.25 14.70
N ALA A 382 -79.33 -23.27 15.55
CA ALA A 382 -79.82 -24.62 15.25
C ALA A 382 -80.12 -25.35 16.58
N SER A 383 -81.40 -25.63 16.79
CA SER A 383 -81.94 -26.58 17.77
C SER A 383 -81.68 -28.02 17.33
N GLY A 384 -81.36 -28.92 18.26
CA GLY A 384 -81.37 -30.35 18.01
C GLY A 384 -80.61 -31.15 19.06
N VAL A 385 -81.38 -31.81 19.92
CA VAL A 385 -80.99 -32.47 21.18
C VAL A 385 -80.91 -33.99 20.97
N ASP A 386 -79.93 -34.60 21.67
CA ASP A 386 -79.79 -35.98 22.18
C ASP A 386 -79.94 -37.22 21.27
N TYR A 387 -79.03 -38.20 21.41
CA TYR A 387 -79.16 -39.32 22.36
C TYR A 387 -77.98 -40.33 22.27
N THR A 388 -77.30 -40.50 23.41
CA THR A 388 -76.75 -41.72 24.05
C THR A 388 -76.17 -42.92 23.26
N LEU A 389 -74.87 -43.17 23.55
CA LEU A 389 -74.17 -44.42 23.99
C LEU A 389 -74.19 -45.70 23.11
N PRO A 390 -73.03 -46.40 22.99
CA PRO A 390 -72.79 -47.52 23.90
C PRO A 390 -71.34 -47.72 24.41
N THR A 391 -71.30 -48.55 25.43
CA THR A 391 -70.25 -49.08 26.32
C THR A 391 -69.09 -49.86 25.68
N GLY A 392 -67.96 -49.92 26.39
CA GLY A 392 -66.99 -51.04 26.31
C GLY A 392 -65.53 -50.60 26.39
N GLY A 393 -64.88 -50.81 27.53
CA GLY A 393 -63.50 -50.40 27.79
C GLY A 393 -62.43 -51.42 27.38
N GLN A 394 -61.18 -50.96 27.27
CA GLN A 394 -60.05 -51.39 28.11
C GLN A 394 -58.75 -50.62 27.79
N SER A 395 -57.98 -50.41 28.86
CA SER A 395 -56.53 -50.15 28.97
C SER A 395 -55.90 -48.91 28.29
N GLY A 396 -55.65 -47.90 29.14
CA GLY A 396 -54.28 -47.41 29.36
C GLY A 396 -53.62 -46.50 28.32
N GLN A 397 -54.13 -45.27 28.15
CA GLN A 397 -53.31 -44.12 27.74
C GLN A 397 -53.69 -42.89 28.57
N SER A 398 -52.78 -42.43 29.42
CA SER A 398 -52.86 -41.10 30.02
C SER A 398 -52.57 -40.06 28.94
N VAL A 399 -53.63 -39.48 28.39
CA VAL A 399 -53.60 -38.31 27.50
C VAL A 399 -53.16 -37.10 28.33
N LEU A 400 -51.92 -36.66 28.15
CA LEU A 400 -51.44 -35.36 28.61
C LEU A 400 -51.78 -34.31 27.54
N TYR A 401 -52.47 -33.25 27.95
CA TYR A 401 -52.86 -32.09 27.14
C TYR A 401 -51.72 -31.58 26.22
N PRO A 402 -51.93 -31.44 24.89
CA PRO A 402 -50.88 -31.04 23.94
C PRO A 402 -50.56 -29.54 23.92
N GLY A 403 -51.17 -28.71 24.77
CA GLY A 403 -51.06 -27.25 24.69
C GLY A 403 -49.94 -26.59 25.51
N ARG A 404 -49.31 -27.30 26.45
CA ARG A 404 -48.33 -26.72 27.40
C ARG A 404 -46.88 -27.07 27.07
N VAL A 405 -46.64 -28.23 26.44
CA VAL A 405 -45.29 -28.74 26.13
C VAL A 405 -44.68 -28.04 24.91
N GLU A 406 -45.46 -27.63 23.91
CA GLU A 406 -44.92 -26.92 22.74
C GLU A 406 -44.34 -25.54 23.09
N LYS A 407 -44.87 -24.86 24.13
CA LYS A 407 -44.36 -23.57 24.58
C LYS A 407 -43.00 -23.67 25.30
N GLU A 408 -42.71 -24.77 25.99
CA GLU A 408 -41.40 -25.02 26.60
C GLU A 408 -40.33 -25.47 25.58
N VAL A 409 -40.72 -26.21 24.55
CA VAL A 409 -39.80 -26.69 23.51
C VAL A 409 -39.24 -25.56 22.63
N ILE A 410 -40.01 -24.50 22.40
CA ILE A 410 -39.57 -23.36 21.58
C ILE A 410 -38.51 -22.50 22.30
N VAL A 411 -38.59 -22.38 23.64
CA VAL A 411 -37.65 -21.55 24.43
C VAL A 411 -36.26 -22.20 24.55
N ASN A 412 -36.16 -23.53 24.57
CA ASN A 412 -34.88 -24.25 24.57
C ASN A 412 -34.17 -24.29 23.20
N SER A 413 -34.79 -23.78 22.13
CA SER A 413 -34.23 -23.80 20.77
C SER A 413 -33.41 -22.55 20.41
N LEU A 414 -33.58 -21.43 21.12
CA LEU A 414 -32.97 -20.15 20.77
C LEU A 414 -31.52 -20.05 21.29
N THR A 415 -30.58 -20.59 20.52
CA THR A 415 -29.15 -20.48 20.80
C THR A 415 -28.56 -19.17 20.26
N PRO A 416 -27.57 -18.55 20.95
CA PRO A 416 -26.83 -17.39 20.42
C PRO A 416 -26.25 -17.61 19.00
N THR A 417 -25.89 -18.86 18.68
CA THR A 417 -25.40 -19.27 17.36
C THR A 417 -26.44 -19.14 16.24
N SER A 418 -27.73 -19.27 16.53
CA SER A 418 -28.80 -19.13 15.53
C SER A 418 -29.07 -17.67 15.15
N LEU A 419 -28.83 -16.75 16.09
CA LEU A 419 -29.05 -15.31 15.90
C LEU A 419 -27.92 -14.66 15.12
N ILE A 420 -26.67 -14.95 15.50
CA ILE A 420 -25.48 -14.29 14.95
C ILE A 420 -25.10 -14.91 13.60
N ASN A 421 -25.15 -14.10 12.54
CA ASN A 421 -24.66 -14.47 11.22
C ASN A 421 -23.36 -13.71 10.91
N PRO A 422 -22.20 -14.36 10.75
CA PRO A 422 -20.93 -13.65 10.53
C PRO A 422 -20.77 -13.03 9.12
N LYS A 423 -21.65 -13.36 8.16
CA LYS A 423 -21.54 -12.92 6.76
C LYS A 423 -21.44 -11.39 6.57
N PRO A 424 -22.19 -10.52 7.26
CA PRO A 424 -22.10 -9.07 7.10
C PRO A 424 -20.73 -8.51 7.49
N LEU A 425 -20.12 -9.07 8.54
CA LEU A 425 -18.79 -8.66 9.01
C LEU A 425 -17.69 -9.10 8.04
N ILE A 426 -17.73 -10.36 7.59
CA ILE A 426 -16.79 -10.87 6.58
C ILE A 426 -16.96 -10.10 5.26
N GLY A 427 -18.21 -9.77 4.90
CA GLY A 427 -18.54 -8.97 3.72
C GLY A 427 -17.90 -7.58 3.76
N SER A 428 -18.02 -6.85 4.87
CA SER A 428 -17.41 -5.50 4.99
C SER A 428 -15.89 -5.54 4.95
N LEU A 429 -15.27 -6.52 5.60
CA LEU A 429 -13.81 -6.71 5.52
C LEU A 429 -13.35 -7.10 4.11
N ARG A 430 -14.07 -7.99 3.43
CA ARG A 430 -13.76 -8.39 2.05
C ARG A 430 -13.89 -7.22 1.08
N GLU A 431 -14.93 -6.41 1.22
CA GLU A 431 -15.15 -5.19 0.44
C GLU A 431 -14.01 -4.19 0.66
N PHE A 432 -13.60 -3.97 1.92
CA PHE A 432 -12.49 -3.09 2.24
C PHE A 432 -11.16 -3.59 1.66
N PHE A 433 -10.79 -4.84 1.94
CA PHE A 433 -9.51 -5.37 1.48
C PHE A 433 -9.46 -5.54 -0.04
N GLY A 434 -10.58 -5.85 -0.70
CA GLY A 434 -10.69 -6.12 -2.13
C GLY A 434 -10.79 -4.86 -2.99
N SER A 435 -11.70 -3.95 -2.64
CA SER A 435 -12.14 -2.84 -3.49
C SER A 435 -11.78 -1.44 -2.97
N SER A 436 -11.32 -1.30 -1.72
CA SER A 436 -10.95 0.01 -1.19
C SER A 436 -9.71 0.57 -1.88
N GLN A 437 -9.74 1.87 -2.21
CA GLN A 437 -8.58 2.61 -2.73
C GLN A 437 -7.39 2.63 -1.75
N LEU A 438 -7.66 2.46 -0.44
CA LEU A 438 -6.63 2.46 0.61
C LEU A 438 -5.94 1.09 0.76
N SER A 439 -6.59 -0.01 0.34
CA SER A 439 -6.02 -1.36 0.34
C SER A 439 -5.37 -1.62 -1.02
N GLN A 440 -4.08 -1.30 -1.12
CA GLN A 440 -3.34 -1.34 -2.39
C GLN A 440 -2.53 -2.64 -2.50
N TYR A 441 -2.30 -3.10 -3.73
CA TYR A 441 -1.30 -4.13 -3.99
C TYR A 441 0.06 -3.64 -3.54
N MET A 442 0.78 -4.48 -2.79
CA MET A 442 2.09 -4.14 -2.30
C MET A 442 3.04 -3.87 -3.47
N ASP A 443 3.82 -2.79 -3.38
CA ASP A 443 4.88 -2.49 -4.34
C ASP A 443 6.18 -3.16 -3.90
N GLN A 444 6.47 -4.30 -4.51
CA GLN A 444 7.57 -5.20 -4.21
C GLN A 444 8.61 -5.23 -5.33
N THR A 445 8.74 -4.12 -6.06
CA THR A 445 9.82 -3.97 -7.06
C THR A 445 11.17 -4.22 -6.39
N ASN A 446 11.42 -3.58 -5.24
CA ASN A 446 12.60 -3.78 -4.40
C ASN A 446 12.28 -3.49 -2.89
N PRO A 447 13.21 -3.75 -1.95
CA PRO A 447 12.94 -3.53 -0.52
C PRO A 447 12.60 -2.08 -0.13
N LEU A 448 13.15 -1.09 -0.85
CA LEU A 448 12.87 0.33 -0.60
C LEU A 448 11.46 0.71 -1.05
N SER A 449 11.01 0.23 -2.22
CA SER A 449 9.64 0.43 -2.69
C SER A 449 8.64 -0.10 -1.66
N GLU A 450 8.96 -1.25 -1.03
CA GLU A 450 8.11 -1.82 0.01
C GLU A 450 7.98 -0.91 1.23
N MET A 451 9.11 -0.45 1.74
CA MET A 451 9.16 0.39 2.94
C MET A 451 8.44 1.73 2.72
N THR A 452 8.71 2.38 1.59
CA THR A 452 8.08 3.66 1.25
C THR A 452 6.57 3.52 1.09
N HIS A 453 6.09 2.44 0.48
CA HIS A 453 4.66 2.22 0.31
C HIS A 453 3.94 2.05 1.67
N LYS A 454 4.57 1.39 2.65
CA LYS A 454 4.02 1.23 4.03
C LYS A 454 3.93 2.56 4.80
N ARG A 455 4.81 3.52 4.47
CA ARG A 455 4.89 4.86 5.07
C ARG A 455 4.16 5.95 4.29
N ARG A 456 3.44 5.58 3.22
CA ARG A 456 2.69 6.51 2.38
C ARG A 456 1.49 7.09 3.13
N LEU A 457 1.26 8.38 2.92
CA LEU A 457 0.08 9.13 3.33
C LEU A 457 -0.75 9.47 2.11
N SER A 458 -2.07 9.25 2.18
CA SER A 458 -3.00 9.62 1.12
C SER A 458 -4.12 10.50 1.65
N SER A 459 -4.38 11.61 0.98
CA SER A 459 -5.57 12.44 1.21
C SER A 459 -6.83 11.87 0.55
N LEU A 460 -6.68 10.83 -0.28
CA LEU A 460 -7.76 10.21 -1.05
C LEU A 460 -8.52 9.16 -0.22
N GLY A 461 -9.62 8.65 -0.77
CA GLY A 461 -10.42 7.59 -0.16
C GLY A 461 -11.60 8.10 0.68
N PRO A 462 -12.33 7.18 1.33
CA PRO A 462 -13.58 7.50 2.03
C PRO A 462 -13.34 8.49 3.18
N GLY A 463 -14.11 9.58 3.20
CA GLY A 463 -13.96 10.68 4.16
C GLY A 463 -12.77 11.61 3.90
N GLY A 464 -11.99 11.36 2.84
CA GLY A 464 -10.94 12.23 2.34
C GLY A 464 -11.42 13.13 1.21
N LEU A 465 -10.51 13.45 0.29
CA LEU A 465 -10.77 14.31 -0.87
C LEU A 465 -10.91 13.49 -2.15
N ASN A 466 -11.74 13.97 -3.07
CA ASN A 466 -11.76 13.48 -4.44
C ASN A 466 -10.67 14.15 -5.25
N LYS A 467 -9.97 13.38 -6.08
CA LYS A 467 -8.84 13.84 -6.89
C LYS A 467 -9.15 15.07 -7.76
N ASP A 468 -10.31 15.05 -8.43
CA ASP A 468 -10.70 16.10 -9.39
C ASP A 468 -11.28 17.35 -8.70
N ARG A 469 -11.69 17.24 -7.43
CA ARG A 469 -12.24 18.34 -6.64
C ARG A 469 -11.22 18.96 -5.69
N ALA A 470 -10.02 18.38 -5.59
CA ALA A 470 -8.99 18.85 -4.69
C ALA A 470 -8.31 20.11 -5.28
N GLY A 471 -8.49 21.25 -4.61
CA GLY A 471 -7.85 22.51 -5.00
C GLY A 471 -6.34 22.52 -4.77
N LEU A 472 -5.69 23.58 -5.27
CA LEU A 472 -4.23 23.74 -5.24
C LEU A 472 -3.66 23.83 -3.81
N ALA A 473 -4.32 24.57 -2.92
CA ALA A 473 -3.85 24.79 -1.53
C ALA A 473 -3.59 23.47 -0.76
N VAL A 474 -4.36 22.41 -1.02
CA VAL A 474 -4.15 21.12 -0.35
C VAL A 474 -2.93 20.36 -0.90
N ARG A 475 -2.53 20.66 -2.14
CA ARG A 475 -1.41 20.01 -2.82
C ARG A 475 -0.07 20.68 -2.50
N GLU A 476 -0.10 21.93 -2.05
CA GLU A 476 1.08 22.71 -1.69
C GLU A 476 1.73 22.22 -0.39
N ILE A 477 2.98 22.63 -0.20
CA ILE A 477 3.77 22.29 0.98
C ILE A 477 3.46 23.31 2.07
N HIS A 478 2.85 22.85 3.15
CA HIS A 478 2.57 23.69 4.31
C HIS A 478 3.78 23.72 5.28
N PRO A 479 4.11 24.85 5.92
CA PRO A 479 5.25 24.95 6.85
C PRO A 479 5.20 23.94 8.02
N SER A 480 4.01 23.55 8.48
CA SER A 480 3.88 22.54 9.54
C SER A 480 4.28 21.12 9.11
N HIS A 481 4.48 20.87 7.81
CA HIS A 481 5.01 19.60 7.27
C HIS A 481 6.45 19.32 7.71
N TYR A 482 7.22 20.34 8.10
CA TYR A 482 8.61 20.18 8.52
C TYR A 482 8.77 19.10 9.59
N GLY A 483 9.66 18.15 9.34
CA GLY A 483 9.92 17.04 10.25
C GLY A 483 8.81 15.99 10.33
N ARG A 484 7.71 16.13 9.57
CA ARG A 484 6.50 15.29 9.63
C ARG A 484 6.15 14.64 8.30
N ILE A 485 6.02 15.44 7.24
CA ILE A 485 5.74 15.00 5.86
C ILE A 485 6.88 15.48 4.98
N CYS A 486 7.40 14.60 4.14
CA CYS A 486 8.49 14.97 3.24
C CYS A 486 8.01 15.99 2.18
N PRO A 487 8.73 17.10 1.99
CA PRO A 487 8.39 18.10 0.97
C PRO A 487 8.75 17.65 -0.45
N ILE A 488 9.68 16.70 -0.60
CA ILE A 488 10.22 16.26 -1.89
C ILE A 488 9.42 15.06 -2.43
N GLU A 489 9.10 14.07 -1.60
CA GLU A 489 8.58 12.79 -2.10
C GLU A 489 7.06 12.82 -2.34
N THR A 490 6.67 12.98 -3.61
CA THR A 490 5.29 12.88 -4.09
C THR A 490 5.23 12.29 -5.51
N PRO A 491 4.12 11.73 -6.02
CA PRO A 491 4.03 11.36 -7.43
C PRO A 491 4.01 12.60 -8.34
N GLU A 492 4.72 12.58 -9.47
CA GLU A 492 4.75 13.69 -10.46
C GLU A 492 3.41 13.87 -11.23
N GLY A 493 2.54 12.87 -11.19
CA GLY A 493 1.28 12.87 -11.93
C GLY A 493 0.15 13.64 -11.25
N PRO A 494 -1.11 13.40 -11.63
CA PRO A 494 -2.26 14.15 -11.12
C PRO A 494 -2.55 13.91 -9.62
N ASN A 495 -1.83 12.99 -8.99
CA ASN A 495 -1.86 12.74 -7.54
C ASN A 495 -0.80 13.54 -6.76
N ALA A 496 -0.03 14.42 -7.43
CA ALA A 496 0.94 15.30 -6.80
C ALA A 496 0.31 16.09 -5.64
N GLY A 497 0.99 16.09 -4.49
CA GLY A 497 0.57 16.72 -3.24
C GLY A 497 -0.55 15.99 -2.48
N LEU A 498 -1.33 15.14 -3.15
CA LEU A 498 -2.39 14.34 -2.51
C LEU A 498 -1.87 13.04 -1.90
N VAL A 499 -0.74 12.56 -2.40
CA VAL A 499 -0.01 11.41 -1.90
C VAL A 499 1.40 11.85 -1.55
N SER A 500 1.79 11.63 -0.31
CA SER A 500 3.09 12.04 0.23
C SER A 500 3.66 10.95 1.14
N SER A 501 4.91 11.06 1.54
CA SER A 501 5.56 10.09 2.43
C SER A 501 5.96 10.73 3.76
N ILE A 502 5.86 9.95 4.85
CA ILE A 502 6.27 10.37 6.19
C ILE A 502 7.79 10.52 6.25
N THR A 503 8.29 11.54 6.96
CA THR A 503 9.73 11.77 7.16
C THR A 503 10.40 10.64 7.97
N THR A 504 11.73 10.60 7.99
CA THR A 504 12.52 9.55 8.67
C THR A 504 12.22 9.42 10.18
N HIS A 505 12.11 10.55 10.88
CA HIS A 505 12.02 10.59 12.35
C HIS A 505 10.59 10.75 12.90
N ALA A 506 9.62 11.02 12.03
CA ALA A 506 8.25 11.27 12.46
C ALA A 506 7.57 10.02 13.03
N ARG A 507 6.72 10.25 14.03
CA ARG A 507 5.84 9.25 14.63
C ARG A 507 4.39 9.73 14.64
N VAL A 508 3.45 8.78 14.75
CA VAL A 508 2.03 9.07 14.94
C VAL A 508 1.68 8.83 16.40
N ASN A 509 1.07 9.83 17.04
CA ASN A 509 0.63 9.68 18.43
C ASN A 509 -0.72 8.93 18.54
N LYS A 510 -1.16 8.67 19.78
CA LYS A 510 -2.42 7.93 20.05
C LYS A 510 -3.68 8.61 19.46
N TYR A 511 -3.61 9.90 19.18
CA TYR A 511 -4.71 10.71 18.65
C TYR A 511 -4.68 10.83 17.12
N GLY A 512 -3.63 10.33 16.46
CA GLY A 512 -3.45 10.39 15.02
C GLY A 512 -2.73 11.65 14.52
N PHE A 513 -2.11 12.46 15.37
CA PHE A 513 -1.31 13.61 14.93
C PHE A 513 0.17 13.20 14.72
N LEU A 514 0.81 13.81 13.72
CA LEU A 514 2.23 13.64 13.47
C LEU A 514 3.05 14.46 14.46
N GLU A 515 4.03 13.79 15.07
CA GLU A 515 4.99 14.42 15.97
C GLU A 515 6.39 14.31 15.39
N SER A 516 7.17 15.36 15.63
CA SER A 516 8.55 15.50 15.20
C SER A 516 9.43 15.67 16.43
N PRO A 517 10.59 14.99 16.52
CA PRO A 517 11.41 14.99 17.73
C PRO A 517 12.41 16.17 17.77
N PHE A 518 12.61 16.75 18.94
CA PHE A 518 13.51 17.89 19.17
C PHE A 518 14.27 17.75 20.50
N TYR A 519 15.48 18.27 20.59
CA TYR A 519 16.18 18.39 21.88
C TYR A 519 15.79 19.69 22.57
N LYS A 520 15.63 19.62 23.89
CA LYS A 520 15.34 20.81 24.70
C LYS A 520 16.63 21.59 24.94
N VAL A 521 16.53 22.91 24.87
CA VAL A 521 17.62 23.84 25.18
C VAL A 521 17.29 24.53 26.50
N LEU A 522 18.22 24.48 27.45
CA LEU A 522 18.14 25.16 28.75
C LEU A 522 19.41 25.97 28.95
N ASN A 523 19.28 27.26 29.25
CA ASN A 523 20.43 28.15 29.48
C ASN A 523 21.48 28.07 28.36
N GLN A 524 21.04 28.09 27.09
CA GLN A 524 21.86 27.92 25.88
C GLN A 524 22.54 26.55 25.71
N GLU A 525 22.32 25.60 26.62
CA GLU A 525 22.86 24.24 26.57
C GLU A 525 21.81 23.24 26.07
N VAL A 526 22.19 22.44 25.07
CA VAL A 526 21.35 21.39 24.50
C VAL A 526 21.37 20.15 25.40
N GLN A 527 20.19 19.74 25.87
CA GLN A 527 20.04 18.60 26.77
C GLN A 527 19.96 17.27 26.00
N PHE A 528 21.11 16.68 25.68
CA PHE A 528 21.18 15.38 25.01
C PHE A 528 20.81 14.19 25.92
N ASN A 529 21.05 14.32 27.23
CA ASN A 529 20.87 13.24 28.20
C ASN A 529 19.39 12.88 28.45
N ASP A 530 18.49 13.86 28.35
CA ASP A 530 17.04 13.66 28.56
C ASP A 530 16.35 12.95 27.39
N GLY A 531 17.07 12.77 26.27
CA GLY A 531 16.51 12.28 25.01
C GLY A 531 15.60 13.33 24.33
N PRO A 532 15.12 13.05 23.11
CA PRO A 532 14.34 14.03 22.39
C PRO A 532 12.87 14.05 22.80
N TYR A 533 12.32 15.25 22.82
CA TYR A 533 10.91 15.53 23.04
C TYR A 533 10.17 15.59 21.71
N PHE A 534 9.07 14.86 21.60
CA PHE A 534 8.26 14.85 20.39
C PHE A 534 7.17 15.91 20.47
N LEU A 535 7.17 16.84 19.52
CA LEU A 535 6.25 17.95 19.46
C LEU A 535 5.23 17.76 18.32
N SER A 536 3.94 17.93 18.64
CA SER A 536 2.89 18.08 17.63
C SER A 536 2.97 19.46 16.97
N ALA A 537 2.31 19.63 15.82
CA ALA A 537 2.29 20.93 15.12
C ALA A 537 1.74 22.06 16.00
N GLU A 538 0.76 21.77 16.86
CA GLU A 538 0.18 22.75 17.79
C GLU A 538 1.13 23.12 18.94
N GLN A 539 1.93 22.16 19.41
CA GLN A 539 2.91 22.42 20.48
C GLN A 539 4.09 23.21 19.95
N GLU A 540 4.54 22.87 18.73
CA GLU A 540 5.63 23.54 18.04
C GLU A 540 5.34 25.03 17.78
N GLU A 541 4.10 25.38 17.43
CA GLU A 541 3.70 26.77 17.17
C GLU A 541 3.89 27.71 18.38
N LYS A 542 3.92 27.15 19.60
CA LYS A 542 4.06 27.90 20.86
C LYS A 542 5.50 28.09 21.31
N VAL A 543 6.46 27.45 20.66
CA VAL A 543 7.85 27.40 21.09
C VAL A 543 8.77 27.89 19.97
N ILE A 544 9.94 28.41 20.34
CA ILE A 544 10.95 28.82 19.38
C ILE A 544 11.86 27.62 19.11
N VAL A 545 11.89 27.17 17.85
CA VAL A 545 12.64 25.99 17.43
C VAL A 545 13.71 26.39 16.43
N SER A 546 14.95 25.97 16.68
CA SER A 546 16.04 26.13 15.71
C SER A 546 16.26 24.87 14.87
N ALA A 547 16.90 25.04 13.71
CA ALA A 547 17.26 23.95 12.81
C ALA A 547 18.37 23.07 13.39
N GLY A 548 18.44 21.81 12.93
CA GLY A 548 19.39 20.81 13.44
C GLY A 548 20.77 20.83 12.77
N ASP A 549 21.06 21.83 11.95
CA ASP A 549 22.31 22.05 11.20
C ASP A 549 23.30 22.99 11.90
N LEU A 550 22.91 23.57 13.04
CA LEU A 550 23.78 24.44 13.81
C LEU A 550 24.99 23.70 14.39
N LEU A 551 26.16 24.33 14.27
CA LEU A 551 27.39 23.87 14.92
C LEU A 551 27.33 24.13 16.42
N ILE A 552 27.21 23.05 17.20
CA ILE A 552 27.19 23.07 18.66
C ILE A 552 28.63 22.91 19.18
N SER A 553 29.00 23.72 20.19
CA SER A 553 30.31 23.63 20.86
C SER A 553 30.52 22.28 21.56
N SER A 554 31.77 21.95 21.91
CA SER A 554 32.11 20.73 22.67
C SER A 554 31.37 20.63 24.02
N ASP A 555 30.98 21.77 24.59
CA ASP A 555 30.26 21.89 25.86
C ASP A 555 28.73 21.89 25.67
N ASN A 556 28.23 21.41 24.53
CA ASN A 556 26.81 21.37 24.15
C ASN A 556 26.10 22.73 24.13
N LYS A 557 26.86 23.84 24.12
CA LYS A 557 26.31 25.18 24.01
C LYS A 557 26.06 25.57 22.56
N LEU A 558 24.96 26.27 22.34
CA LEU A 558 24.70 26.98 21.09
C LEU A 558 25.80 28.01 20.82
N PRO A 559 26.05 28.37 19.55
CA PRO A 559 27.02 29.41 19.21
C PRO A 559 26.69 30.70 19.99
N GLY A 560 27.68 31.20 20.74
CA GLY A 560 27.56 32.39 21.59
C GLY A 560 27.97 33.66 20.85
N GLY A 561 27.42 34.81 21.28
CA GLY A 561 27.66 36.14 20.70
C GLY A 561 26.40 36.74 20.07
N ASN A 562 26.43 38.02 19.69
CA ASN A 562 25.33 38.74 19.01
C ASN A 562 24.97 38.18 17.60
N GLN A 563 25.34 36.93 17.28
CA GLN A 563 25.04 36.31 16.00
C GLN A 563 23.57 35.87 15.97
N PRO A 564 22.79 36.32 14.97
CA PRO A 564 21.41 35.89 14.79
C PRO A 564 21.36 34.42 14.37
N ILE A 565 20.62 33.61 15.12
CA ILE A 565 20.39 32.19 14.82
C ILE A 565 19.09 32.05 14.01
N PRO A 566 19.09 31.27 12.91
CA PRO A 566 17.85 30.96 12.19
C PRO A 566 16.93 30.11 13.07
N ILE A 567 15.71 30.59 13.25
CA ILE A 567 14.67 29.95 14.03
C ILE A 567 13.38 29.85 13.23
N ARG A 568 12.51 28.99 13.73
CA ARG A 568 11.13 28.85 13.29
C ARG A 568 10.22 29.14 14.46
N TYR A 569 9.39 30.15 14.30
CA TYR A 569 8.40 30.57 15.30
C TYR A 569 7.09 30.89 14.61
N LYS A 570 5.97 30.39 15.16
CA LYS A 570 4.63 30.52 14.54
C LYS A 570 4.61 30.15 13.05
N GLN A 571 5.36 29.11 12.68
CA GLN A 571 5.46 28.60 11.31
C GLN A 571 6.17 29.52 10.30
N GLU A 572 6.77 30.62 10.75
CA GLU A 572 7.61 31.51 9.94
C GLU A 572 9.09 31.30 10.25
N PHE A 573 9.95 31.52 9.24
CA PHE A 573 11.40 31.49 9.39
C PHE A 573 11.90 32.89 9.74
N THR A 574 12.42 33.05 10.96
CA THR A 574 12.95 34.31 11.47
C THR A 574 14.34 34.10 12.07
N THR A 575 14.95 35.15 12.60
CA THR A 575 16.20 35.04 13.35
C THR A 575 16.01 35.52 14.78
N SER A 576 16.69 34.89 15.73
CA SER A 576 16.65 35.27 17.15
C SER A 576 18.00 35.09 17.83
N ARG A 577 18.06 35.49 19.10
CA ARG A 577 19.22 35.23 19.97
C ARG A 577 19.21 33.80 20.48
N SER A 578 20.38 33.28 20.82
CA SER A 578 20.57 31.91 21.37
C SER A 578 19.84 31.68 22.70
N GLU A 579 19.64 32.74 23.49
CA GLU A 579 18.92 32.72 24.77
C GLU A 579 17.44 32.40 24.64
N GLU A 580 16.82 32.77 23.52
CA GLU A 580 15.38 32.64 23.29
C GLU A 580 15.02 31.26 22.72
N VAL A 581 16.01 30.50 22.24
CA VAL A 581 15.80 29.19 21.62
C VAL A 581 15.37 28.17 22.67
N ASN A 582 14.19 27.58 22.50
CA ASN A 582 13.67 26.58 23.43
C ASN A 582 14.03 25.14 23.02
N TYR A 583 14.07 24.89 21.70
CA TYR A 583 14.30 23.56 21.15
C TYR A 583 15.19 23.62 19.90
N ILE A 584 15.89 22.53 19.64
CA ILE A 584 16.72 22.34 18.44
C ILE A 584 16.37 21.03 17.73
N GLY A 585 16.40 21.02 16.40
CA GLY A 585 16.24 19.81 15.58
C GLY A 585 17.30 18.75 15.89
N ILE A 586 16.99 17.48 15.62
CA ILE A 586 17.93 16.37 15.86
C ILE A 586 18.99 16.28 14.77
N SER A 587 18.54 16.39 13.52
CA SER A 587 19.35 16.17 12.33
C SER A 587 18.67 16.82 11.13
N PRO A 588 19.41 17.30 10.13
CA PRO A 588 18.82 17.79 8.88
C PRO A 588 17.96 16.73 8.16
N ILE A 589 18.31 15.44 8.28
CA ILE A 589 17.56 14.34 7.66
C ILE A 589 16.12 14.23 8.21
N GLN A 590 15.84 14.84 9.37
CA GLN A 590 14.52 14.86 9.98
C GLN A 590 13.43 15.42 9.03
N MET A 591 13.77 16.32 8.11
CA MET A 591 12.81 16.94 7.18
C MET A 591 12.47 16.08 5.95
N ILE A 592 13.27 15.07 5.62
CA ILE A 592 13.14 14.28 4.39
C ILE A 592 12.64 12.85 4.67
N SER A 593 12.12 12.19 3.62
CA SER A 593 11.70 10.79 3.68
C SER A 593 12.90 9.85 3.60
N VAL A 594 12.65 8.55 3.84
CA VAL A 594 13.69 7.53 3.77
C VAL A 594 14.29 7.41 2.36
N ALA A 595 13.47 7.43 1.31
CA ALA A 595 13.97 7.30 -0.06
C ALA A 595 14.80 8.50 -0.50
N THR A 596 14.37 9.72 -0.11
CA THR A 596 15.14 10.95 -0.39
C THR A 596 16.44 11.01 0.40
N SER A 597 16.46 10.48 1.63
CA SER A 597 17.67 10.44 2.47
C SER A 597 18.75 9.45 2.01
N LEU A 598 18.48 8.64 0.98
CA LEU A 598 19.45 7.73 0.35
C LEU A 598 20.21 8.38 -0.82
N ILE A 599 19.88 9.64 -1.15
CA ILE A 599 20.58 10.44 -2.15
C ILE A 599 21.75 11.14 -1.45
N PRO A 600 23.01 10.86 -1.80
CA PRO A 600 24.16 11.59 -1.27
C PRO A 600 24.18 13.02 -1.85
N PHE A 601 24.85 13.97 -1.20
CA PHE A 601 24.99 15.34 -1.72
C PHE A 601 23.67 16.01 -2.15
N LEU A 602 22.58 15.69 -1.46
CA LEU A 602 21.21 16.13 -1.79
C LEU A 602 21.07 17.66 -1.83
N GLU A 603 21.85 18.35 -1.02
CA GLU A 603 21.95 19.81 -0.93
C GLU A 603 22.42 20.48 -2.24
N HIS A 604 23.07 19.72 -3.13
CA HIS A 604 23.55 20.19 -4.44
C HIS A 604 22.60 19.81 -5.59
N ASP A 605 21.41 19.28 -5.27
CA ASP A 605 20.39 18.90 -6.25
C ASP A 605 19.14 19.78 -6.12
N ASP A 606 18.60 20.19 -7.26
CA ASP A 606 17.26 20.80 -7.31
C ASP A 606 16.19 19.84 -6.76
N ALA A 607 15.22 20.38 -6.04
CA ALA A 607 14.17 19.60 -5.39
C ALA A 607 13.36 18.76 -6.37
N ASN A 608 13.11 19.24 -7.60
CA ASN A 608 12.38 18.47 -8.61
C ASN A 608 13.20 17.29 -9.12
N ARG A 609 14.54 17.41 -9.18
CA ARG A 609 15.44 16.31 -9.55
C ARG A 609 15.60 15.31 -8.41
N ALA A 610 15.70 15.78 -7.18
CA ALA A 610 15.70 14.92 -6.00
C ALA A 610 14.39 14.11 -5.88
N LEU A 611 13.25 14.73 -6.21
CA LEU A 611 11.95 14.06 -6.32
C LEU A 611 12.00 12.89 -7.32
N MET A 612 12.51 13.16 -8.52
CA MET A 612 12.68 12.14 -9.56
C MET A 612 13.63 11.02 -9.09
N GLY A 613 14.75 11.37 -8.46
CA GLY A 613 15.72 10.42 -7.91
C GLY A 613 15.13 9.49 -6.84
N SER A 614 14.39 10.06 -5.89
CA SER A 614 13.65 9.31 -4.86
C SER A 614 12.62 8.35 -5.48
N ASN A 615 11.89 8.81 -6.52
CA ASN A 615 10.94 7.97 -7.24
C ASN A 615 11.60 6.84 -8.03
N MET A 616 12.72 7.10 -8.70
CA MET A 616 13.45 6.13 -9.54
C MET A 616 14.08 5.02 -8.71
N GLN A 617 14.58 5.31 -7.51
CA GLN A 617 15.10 4.27 -6.61
C GLN A 617 14.04 3.21 -6.28
N ARG A 618 12.75 3.57 -6.21
CA ARG A 618 11.65 2.59 -6.01
C ARG A 618 11.37 1.74 -7.24
N GLN A 619 11.75 2.22 -8.41
CA GLN A 619 11.58 1.53 -9.69
C GLN A 619 12.80 0.65 -10.04
N ALA A 620 13.85 0.66 -9.22
CA ALA A 620 15.07 -0.12 -9.47
C ALA A 620 14.80 -1.63 -9.35
N VAL A 621 15.22 -2.39 -10.35
CA VAL A 621 15.01 -3.85 -10.40
C VAL A 621 16.14 -4.57 -9.67
N PRO A 622 15.85 -5.59 -8.84
CA PRO A 622 16.88 -6.39 -8.19
C PRO A 622 17.72 -7.14 -9.22
N LEU A 623 19.02 -6.86 -9.23
CA LEU A 623 20.01 -7.51 -10.07
C LEU A 623 20.44 -8.86 -9.47
N ILE A 624 20.96 -9.76 -10.30
CA ILE A 624 21.46 -11.08 -9.86
C ILE A 624 22.66 -10.92 -8.91
N THR A 625 23.55 -10.01 -9.26
CA THR A 625 24.69 -9.54 -8.48
C THR A 625 24.33 -8.18 -7.90
N SER A 626 24.26 -8.06 -6.59
CA SER A 626 23.99 -6.80 -5.90
C SER A 626 25.29 -6.25 -5.34
N GLU A 627 25.54 -4.96 -5.56
CA GLU A 627 26.75 -4.28 -5.10
C GLU A 627 26.34 -3.09 -4.22
N LYS A 628 27.04 -2.91 -3.10
CA LYS A 628 26.82 -1.75 -2.22
C LYS A 628 27.37 -0.47 -2.88
N PRO A 629 26.74 0.69 -2.71
CA PRO A 629 27.29 1.95 -3.22
C PRO A 629 28.64 2.27 -2.55
N ILE A 630 29.60 2.77 -3.33
CA ILE A 630 30.87 3.28 -2.77
C ILE A 630 30.60 4.52 -1.91
N VAL A 631 29.72 5.41 -2.38
CA VAL A 631 29.25 6.61 -1.69
C VAL A 631 27.82 6.36 -1.21
N GLY A 632 27.65 6.00 0.05
CA GLY A 632 26.34 5.81 0.69
C GLY A 632 26.00 6.95 1.65
N THR A 633 24.78 6.93 2.21
CA THR A 633 24.37 7.90 3.25
C THR A 633 24.40 7.33 4.66
N GLY A 634 24.54 6.01 4.79
CA GLY A 634 24.53 5.28 6.06
C GLY A 634 23.14 4.77 6.47
N LEU A 635 22.08 5.17 5.76
CA LEU A 635 20.71 4.70 6.01
C LEU A 635 20.36 3.40 5.28
N GLU A 636 21.21 2.95 4.36
CA GLU A 636 21.05 1.73 3.58
C GLU A 636 20.88 0.50 4.48
N THR A 637 21.65 0.43 5.58
CA THR A 637 21.58 -0.68 6.55
C THR A 637 20.23 -0.69 7.27
N GLN A 638 19.75 0.48 7.71
CA GLN A 638 18.47 0.60 8.41
C GLN A 638 17.30 0.27 7.48
N ALA A 639 17.33 0.80 6.25
CA ALA A 639 16.32 0.53 5.23
C ALA A 639 16.22 -0.97 4.89
N ALA A 640 17.36 -1.63 4.68
CA ALA A 640 17.40 -3.07 4.41
C ALA A 640 16.87 -3.90 5.59
N ARG A 641 17.27 -3.54 6.82
CA ARG A 641 16.85 -4.19 8.05
C ARG A 641 15.34 -4.08 8.29
N ASP A 642 14.81 -2.86 8.25
CA ASP A 642 13.41 -2.57 8.60
C ASP A 642 12.43 -3.05 7.52
N SER A 643 12.89 -3.18 6.26
CA SER A 643 12.10 -3.81 5.18
C SER A 643 11.71 -5.26 5.50
N GLY A 644 12.51 -5.97 6.32
CA GLY A 644 12.34 -7.38 6.63
C GLY A 644 12.75 -8.33 5.50
N THR A 645 13.51 -7.84 4.52
CA THR A 645 14.04 -8.63 3.40
C THR A 645 15.25 -9.47 3.83
N VAL A 646 16.13 -8.88 4.65
CA VAL A 646 17.26 -9.57 5.27
C VAL A 646 16.80 -10.50 6.40
N VAL A 647 17.51 -11.61 6.60
CA VAL A 647 17.21 -12.54 7.70
C VAL A 647 18.17 -12.24 8.85
N LEU A 648 17.61 -11.88 10.01
CA LEU A 648 18.38 -11.56 11.21
C LEU A 648 18.28 -12.69 12.25
N ALA A 649 19.34 -12.86 13.04
CA ALA A 649 19.38 -13.79 14.16
C ALA A 649 18.42 -13.35 15.28
N LYS A 650 17.35 -14.12 15.50
CA LYS A 650 16.40 -13.88 16.61
C LYS A 650 17.03 -14.18 17.98
N LYS A 651 18.06 -15.04 18.03
CA LYS A 651 18.76 -15.48 19.24
C LYS A 651 20.25 -15.61 18.94
N SER A 652 21.11 -15.32 19.91
CA SER A 652 22.55 -15.60 19.81
C SER A 652 22.83 -17.11 19.90
N GLY A 653 23.86 -17.59 19.19
CA GLY A 653 24.29 -18.98 19.19
C GLY A 653 25.32 -19.28 18.10
N PHE A 654 25.72 -20.54 17.99
CA PHE A 654 26.59 -21.02 16.92
C PHE A 654 25.77 -21.50 15.72
N VAL A 655 26.26 -21.22 14.52
CA VAL A 655 25.65 -21.71 13.28
C VAL A 655 25.98 -23.19 13.11
N LYS A 656 25.01 -24.07 13.40
CA LYS A 656 25.16 -25.52 13.28
C LYS A 656 25.20 -25.99 11.83
N TYR A 657 24.34 -25.39 11.00
CA TYR A 657 24.15 -25.79 9.62
C TYR A 657 23.70 -24.60 8.76
N VAL A 658 24.27 -24.52 7.55
CA VAL A 658 23.94 -23.53 6.53
C VAL A 658 23.72 -24.26 5.22
N SER A 659 22.60 -23.99 4.56
CA SER A 659 22.38 -24.32 3.15
C SER A 659 21.77 -23.13 2.42
N SER A 660 21.61 -23.27 1.11
CA SER A 660 20.88 -22.30 0.31
C SER A 660 19.39 -22.19 0.69
N GLU A 661 18.82 -23.17 1.40
CA GLU A 661 17.39 -23.24 1.71
C GLU A 661 17.09 -22.93 3.18
N TYR A 662 17.97 -23.27 4.11
CA TYR A 662 17.74 -23.04 5.53
C TYR A 662 19.02 -22.88 6.34
N ILE A 663 18.90 -22.20 7.48
CA ILE A 663 19.97 -21.96 8.44
C ILE A 663 19.50 -22.45 9.81
N VAL A 664 20.38 -23.15 10.53
CA VAL A 664 20.10 -23.65 11.89
C VAL A 664 21.12 -23.07 12.86
N ILE A 665 20.61 -22.35 13.86
CA ILE A 665 21.41 -21.79 14.96
C ILE A 665 21.15 -22.60 16.22
N GLU A 666 22.21 -23.00 16.91
CA GLU A 666 22.16 -23.74 18.16
C GLU A 666 22.76 -22.91 19.29
N ARG A 667 22.04 -22.81 20.41
CA ARG A 667 22.61 -22.22 21.62
C ARG A 667 23.55 -23.23 22.28
N PRO A 668 24.76 -22.82 22.70
CA PRO A 668 25.50 -23.62 23.65
C PRO A 668 24.65 -23.74 24.93
N HIS A 669 24.53 -24.95 25.45
CA HIS A 669 23.93 -25.17 26.77
C HIS A 669 24.71 -24.33 27.79
N PRO A 670 24.07 -23.67 28.78
CA PRO A 670 24.80 -23.28 29.97
C PRO A 670 25.21 -24.58 30.65
N VAL A 671 26.42 -25.05 30.38
CA VAL A 671 27.02 -26.11 31.17
C VAL A 671 27.33 -25.47 32.52
N VAL A 672 26.45 -25.68 33.49
CA VAL A 672 26.79 -25.50 34.91
C VAL A 672 27.67 -26.69 35.28
N ASP A 673 28.91 -26.71 34.78
CA ASP A 673 29.98 -27.48 35.40
C ASP A 673 30.73 -26.51 36.30
N LYS A 674 30.20 -26.36 37.51
CA LYS A 674 31.01 -25.93 38.67
C LYS A 674 32.03 -27.03 38.94
N LYS A 675 33.06 -27.18 38.09
CA LYS A 675 34.28 -27.95 38.39
C LYS A 675 35.43 -27.81 37.39
N VAL A 676 35.59 -26.69 36.69
CA VAL A 676 36.94 -26.22 36.26
C VAL A 676 36.94 -24.69 36.21
N LEU A 677 37.06 -24.03 37.37
CA LEU A 677 37.52 -22.64 37.46
C LEU A 677 38.90 -22.67 38.09
N GLY A 678 39.89 -23.07 37.30
CA GLY A 678 41.26 -22.58 37.48
C GLY A 678 41.33 -21.24 36.76
N GLY A 679 41.66 -20.17 37.49
CA GLY A 679 41.63 -18.80 37.02
C GLY A 679 42.41 -18.61 35.72
N GLY A 680 41.73 -18.05 34.73
CA GLY A 680 42.32 -17.53 33.51
C GLY A 680 41.39 -16.45 32.98
N THR A 681 41.82 -15.20 33.11
CA THR A 681 41.19 -14.03 32.52
C THR A 681 40.90 -14.26 31.03
N PRO A 682 39.79 -13.73 30.48
CA PRO A 682 39.57 -13.75 29.04
C PRO A 682 40.73 -13.00 28.36
N PRO A 683 41.33 -13.51 27.26
CA PRO A 683 42.43 -12.83 26.60
C PRO A 683 41.89 -11.53 25.99
N THR A 684 42.19 -10.43 26.67
CA THR A 684 42.24 -9.10 26.09
C THR A 684 43.35 -9.07 25.04
N GLN A 685 43.05 -8.44 23.90
CA GLN A 685 43.96 -8.11 22.80
C GLN A 685 44.43 -9.29 21.92
N LEU A 686 43.67 -9.58 20.86
CA LEU A 686 44.27 -10.01 19.61
C LEU A 686 44.60 -8.75 18.79
N LYS A 687 45.90 -8.45 18.76
CA LYS A 687 46.52 -7.51 17.84
C LYS A 687 46.06 -7.79 16.41
N SER A 688 45.83 -6.72 15.68
CA SER A 688 45.70 -6.67 14.22
C SER A 688 46.77 -7.55 13.55
N ILE A 689 46.31 -8.52 12.76
CA ILE A 689 47.14 -9.18 11.74
C ILE A 689 46.44 -8.90 10.38
N PRO A 690 47.18 -8.51 9.34
CA PRO A 690 46.63 -7.78 8.20
C PRO A 690 45.82 -8.68 7.26
N SER A 691 44.92 -8.03 6.54
CA SER A 691 44.15 -8.58 5.43
C SER A 691 45.08 -9.27 4.42
N CYS A 692 44.84 -10.56 4.21
CA CYS A 692 45.42 -11.27 3.08
C CYS A 692 44.86 -10.66 1.78
N ARG A 693 45.74 -9.99 1.02
CA ARG A 693 45.50 -9.60 -0.37
C ARG A 693 45.41 -10.86 -1.24
N PRO A 694 44.56 -10.91 -2.27
CA PRO A 694 44.76 -11.83 -3.38
C PRO A 694 45.84 -11.24 -4.31
N HIS A 695 46.92 -11.99 -4.57
CA HIS A 695 47.79 -11.74 -5.73
C HIS A 695 47.61 -12.87 -6.76
N PRO A 696 47.85 -12.59 -8.06
CA PRO A 696 47.38 -13.37 -9.18
C PRO A 696 48.27 -14.59 -9.45
N ALA A 697 47.72 -15.51 -10.25
CA ALA A 697 48.33 -16.75 -10.69
C ALA A 697 49.70 -16.55 -11.35
N GLY A 698 50.66 -17.40 -10.97
CA GLY A 698 51.98 -17.54 -11.57
C GLY A 698 52.55 -18.92 -11.25
N VAL A 699 53.05 -19.57 -12.30
CA VAL A 699 53.57 -20.94 -12.47
C VAL A 699 54.82 -21.22 -11.60
N ASP A 700 54.88 -22.37 -10.89
CA ASP A 700 55.86 -23.48 -11.08
C ASP A 700 56.03 -24.49 -9.91
N SER A 701 56.22 -25.76 -10.31
CA SER A 701 56.93 -26.93 -9.76
C SER A 701 57.05 -27.27 -8.24
N THR A 702 56.68 -28.54 -7.94
CA THR A 702 57.31 -29.54 -7.04
C THR A 702 57.50 -29.24 -5.54
N LEU A 703 56.87 -30.05 -4.68
CA LEU A 703 57.54 -30.89 -3.66
C LEU A 703 56.52 -31.67 -2.80
N GLU A 704 56.81 -32.96 -2.64
CA GLU A 704 56.07 -33.93 -1.84
C GLU A 704 56.34 -33.80 -0.33
N GLY A 705 55.33 -34.21 0.46
CA GLY A 705 55.57 -35.02 1.65
C GLY A 705 55.69 -34.32 3.02
N SER A 706 54.62 -34.31 3.81
CA SER A 706 54.67 -34.70 5.24
C SER A 706 53.28 -34.94 5.84
N ARG A 707 53.23 -35.92 6.74
CA ARG A 707 52.05 -36.69 7.19
C ARG A 707 51.12 -35.91 8.16
N PRO A 708 49.81 -36.22 8.22
CA PRO A 708 48.90 -35.64 9.20
C PRO A 708 48.96 -36.37 10.56
N THR A 709 48.98 -35.59 11.64
CA THR A 709 48.81 -36.05 13.02
C THR A 709 47.33 -36.35 13.30
N LYS A 710 47.10 -37.52 13.91
CA LYS A 710 45.79 -38.11 14.24
C LYS A 710 44.99 -37.25 15.23
N PHE A 711 43.73 -36.94 14.89
CA PHE A 711 42.71 -36.60 15.88
C PHE A 711 41.61 -37.68 15.92
N LYS A 712 41.28 -38.05 17.15
CA LYS A 712 40.46 -39.19 17.58
C LYS A 712 38.96 -38.85 17.42
N ILE A 713 38.24 -39.54 16.56
CA ILE A 713 36.77 -39.42 16.45
C ILE A 713 36.14 -40.28 17.54
N ILE A 714 35.41 -39.66 18.46
CA ILE A 714 34.51 -40.38 19.39
C ILE A 714 33.21 -40.64 18.63
N SER A 715 32.90 -41.93 18.48
CA SER A 715 31.77 -42.47 17.74
C SER A 715 30.44 -42.31 18.46
N SER A 716 29.47 -41.71 17.79
CA SER A 716 28.04 -42.07 17.83
C SER A 716 27.47 -41.71 16.46
N GLY A 717 26.78 -42.54 15.68
CA GLY A 717 26.19 -43.85 15.89
C GLY A 717 25.00 -43.95 14.93
N VAL A 718 25.23 -44.05 13.61
CA VAL A 718 24.23 -44.48 12.61
C VAL A 718 24.98 -45.25 11.50
N LYS A 719 24.81 -46.57 11.48
CA LYS A 719 25.42 -47.50 10.49
C LYS A 719 24.67 -47.40 9.16
N LEU A 720 25.36 -47.00 8.09
CA LEU A 720 24.88 -47.14 6.70
C LEU A 720 25.93 -47.72 5.74
N PHE A 721 27.11 -48.11 6.24
CA PHE A 721 28.17 -48.72 5.45
C PHE A 721 28.90 -49.79 6.29
N THR A 722 29.06 -50.99 5.75
CA THR A 722 29.97 -52.02 6.28
C THR A 722 31.24 -52.01 5.43
N PHE A 723 32.35 -51.61 6.05
CA PHE A 723 33.68 -51.59 5.44
C PHE A 723 34.37 -52.92 5.74
N ASN A 724 34.76 -53.69 4.71
CA ASN A 724 35.57 -54.89 4.89
C ASN A 724 37.05 -54.53 4.67
N GLN A 725 37.87 -54.67 5.71
CA GLN A 725 39.23 -54.11 5.76
C GLN A 725 40.26 -54.78 4.83
N LYS A 726 39.91 -55.86 4.11
CA LYS A 726 40.88 -56.57 3.27
C LYS A 726 41.02 -56.07 1.83
N ASN A 727 40.00 -55.45 1.21
CA ASN A 727 40.01 -55.21 -0.25
C ASN A 727 39.70 -53.77 -0.72
N ASN A 728 39.69 -52.74 0.14
CA ASN A 728 39.64 -51.31 -0.27
C ASN A 728 38.63 -50.89 -1.38
N TYR A 729 37.50 -51.58 -1.53
CA TYR A 729 36.38 -51.16 -2.38
C TYR A 729 35.09 -51.06 -1.58
N LEU A 730 34.29 -50.04 -1.90
CA LEU A 730 33.03 -49.68 -1.23
C LEU A 730 31.87 -50.06 -2.16
N TYR A 731 31.17 -51.14 -1.85
CA TYR A 731 30.00 -51.57 -2.63
C TYR A 731 28.74 -50.82 -2.20
N ILE A 732 28.04 -50.21 -3.16
CA ILE A 732 26.67 -49.71 -3.01
C ILE A 732 25.75 -50.81 -3.52
N ASN A 733 24.99 -51.46 -2.61
CA ASN A 733 23.94 -52.37 -3.04
C ASN A 733 22.70 -51.57 -3.49
N ASN A 734 22.37 -51.78 -4.77
CA ASN A 734 21.23 -51.35 -5.57
C ASN A 734 20.10 -50.55 -4.91
N CYS A 735 19.88 -49.37 -5.50
CA CYS A 735 18.73 -48.49 -5.35
C CYS A 735 17.42 -49.13 -5.83
N SER A 736 16.46 -49.30 -4.92
CA SER A 736 15.03 -49.12 -5.23
C SER A 736 14.59 -47.78 -4.64
N SER A 737 14.67 -46.73 -5.46
CA SER A 737 14.38 -45.35 -5.11
C SER A 737 12.88 -45.10 -4.94
N LYS A 738 12.41 -45.03 -3.68
CA LYS A 738 11.21 -44.25 -3.28
C LYS A 738 11.05 -43.99 -1.77
N LEU A 739 12.02 -44.32 -0.92
CA LEU A 739 11.80 -44.37 0.54
C LEU A 739 12.64 -43.43 1.44
N SER A 740 13.38 -42.44 0.93
CA SER A 740 14.26 -41.60 1.77
C SER A 740 13.79 -40.16 2.10
N PHE A 741 12.73 -39.63 1.47
CA PHE A 741 12.25 -38.29 1.80
C PHE A 741 11.37 -38.26 3.06
N ASN A 742 10.50 -39.26 3.23
CA ASN A 742 9.61 -39.33 4.39
C ASN A 742 10.35 -39.64 5.70
N LYS A 743 11.39 -40.49 5.66
CA LYS A 743 12.28 -40.73 6.82
C LYS A 743 13.11 -39.50 7.20
N PHE A 744 13.48 -38.67 6.22
CA PHE A 744 14.15 -37.38 6.46
C PHE A 744 13.20 -36.36 7.10
N LEU A 745 11.95 -36.28 6.63
CA LEU A 745 10.90 -35.46 7.25
C LEU A 745 10.56 -35.92 8.68
N GLU A 746 10.48 -37.22 8.95
CA GLU A 746 10.30 -37.75 10.30
C GLU A 746 11.49 -37.45 11.21
N SER A 747 12.71 -37.47 10.69
CA SER A 747 13.92 -37.08 11.43
C SER A 747 13.97 -35.58 11.71
N LEU A 748 13.46 -34.76 10.78
CA LEU A 748 13.24 -33.32 10.96
C LEU A 748 12.17 -33.03 12.02
N GLU A 749 11.08 -33.79 12.07
CA GLU A 749 10.06 -33.67 13.12
C GLU A 749 10.58 -34.12 14.49
N LYS A 750 11.42 -35.15 14.55
CA LYS A 750 12.13 -35.55 15.78
C LYS A 750 13.12 -34.47 16.25
N LEU A 751 13.85 -33.81 15.34
CA LEU A 751 14.68 -32.64 15.65
C LEU A 751 13.84 -31.46 16.15
N ARG A 752 12.64 -31.26 15.60
CA ARG A 752 11.68 -30.21 16.02
C ARG A 752 11.11 -30.45 17.42
N LYS A 753 10.93 -31.72 17.82
CA LYS A 753 10.46 -32.11 19.16
C LYS A 753 11.56 -32.03 20.23
N ASN A 754 12.84 -32.19 19.86
CA ASN A 754 13.98 -32.02 20.76
C ASN A 754 14.50 -30.56 20.89
N SER A 755 13.96 -29.61 20.12
CA SER A 755 14.53 -28.26 19.99
C SER A 755 13.86 -27.19 20.86
N LYS A 756 14.09 -27.19 22.18
CA LYS A 756 13.99 -25.92 22.92
C LYS A 756 15.19 -24.99 22.65
N ASN A 757 16.31 -25.53 22.13
CA ASN A 757 17.60 -24.81 22.02
C ASN A 757 18.06 -24.44 20.60
N SER A 758 17.51 -25.03 19.53
CA SER A 758 17.86 -24.69 18.14
C SER A 758 16.80 -23.85 17.43
N SER A 759 17.21 -22.83 16.70
CA SER A 759 16.35 -21.94 15.91
C SER A 759 16.51 -22.22 14.42
N PHE A 760 15.41 -22.48 13.72
CA PHE A 760 15.39 -22.79 12.29
C PHE A 760 14.92 -21.58 11.47
N TYR A 761 15.66 -21.25 10.42
CA TYR A 761 15.37 -20.15 9.51
C TYR A 761 15.24 -20.69 8.09
N LYS A 762 14.05 -20.54 7.49
CA LYS A 762 13.80 -20.92 6.09
C LYS A 762 14.07 -19.72 5.18
N LEU A 763 14.86 -19.93 4.14
CA LEU A 763 15.20 -18.91 3.14
C LEU A 763 14.20 -18.95 1.98
N SER A 764 13.82 -17.77 1.48
CA SER A 764 13.01 -17.63 0.27
C SER A 764 13.88 -17.80 -0.98
N LYS A 765 13.54 -18.75 -1.86
CA LYS A 765 14.26 -19.00 -3.12
C LYS A 765 13.34 -18.80 -4.31
N TYR A 766 13.79 -18.00 -5.28
CA TYR A 766 13.11 -17.71 -6.55
C TYR A 766 11.60 -17.49 -6.39
N GLN A 767 11.21 -16.71 -5.37
CA GLN A 767 9.81 -16.36 -5.16
C GLN A 767 9.45 -15.19 -6.06
N ARG A 768 8.29 -15.29 -6.72
CA ARG A 768 7.72 -14.19 -7.51
C ARG A 768 7.26 -13.06 -6.58
N SER A 769 7.61 -11.81 -6.93
CA SER A 769 7.04 -10.61 -6.32
C SER A 769 5.72 -10.21 -6.98
N ASN A 770 5.00 -9.24 -6.42
CA ASN A 770 3.79 -8.71 -7.05
C ASN A 770 4.05 -8.07 -8.43
N GLN A 771 5.24 -7.50 -8.67
CA GLN A 771 5.67 -6.82 -9.89
C GLN A 771 6.53 -7.73 -10.79
N ASP A 772 6.37 -9.05 -10.66
CA ASP A 772 7.06 -10.07 -11.45
C ASP A 772 8.60 -10.06 -11.30
N THR A 773 9.14 -9.38 -10.28
CA THR A 773 10.56 -9.44 -9.92
C THR A 773 10.87 -10.68 -9.06
N CYS A 774 12.16 -10.97 -8.89
CA CYS A 774 12.62 -12.13 -8.13
C CYS A 774 12.98 -11.79 -6.67
N ILE A 775 12.33 -12.48 -5.72
CA ILE A 775 12.67 -12.49 -4.29
C ILE A 775 13.54 -13.71 -4.01
N ASN A 776 14.82 -13.49 -3.71
CA ASN A 776 15.79 -14.54 -3.44
C ASN A 776 16.70 -14.16 -2.26
N GLN A 777 16.84 -15.08 -1.31
CA GLN A 777 17.73 -14.93 -0.17
C GLN A 777 18.98 -15.80 -0.33
N LYS A 778 20.14 -15.24 0.06
CA LYS A 778 21.45 -15.88 0.00
C LYS A 778 22.07 -15.87 1.41
N PRO A 779 22.47 -17.04 1.95
CA PRO A 779 23.13 -17.09 3.25
C PRO A 779 24.48 -16.35 3.18
N VAL A 780 24.80 -15.59 4.24
CA VAL A 780 26.07 -14.85 4.38
C VAL A 780 26.99 -15.55 5.38
N VAL A 781 26.40 -16.15 6.42
CA VAL A 781 27.13 -16.81 7.50
C VAL A 781 27.70 -18.17 7.12
N GLN A 782 28.76 -18.58 7.80
CA GLN A 782 29.40 -19.88 7.63
C GLN A 782 29.10 -20.83 8.79
N LYS A 783 29.26 -22.14 8.57
CA LYS A 783 29.10 -23.15 9.62
C LYS A 783 30.16 -22.96 10.70
N GLY A 784 29.75 -23.00 11.96
CA GLY A 784 30.63 -22.81 13.12
C GLY A 784 30.79 -21.35 13.56
N GLU A 785 30.28 -20.39 12.80
CA GLU A 785 30.32 -18.97 13.14
C GLU A 785 29.43 -18.67 14.37
N TRP A 786 29.92 -17.82 15.26
CA TRP A 786 29.12 -17.30 16.37
C TRP A 786 28.34 -16.07 15.91
N VAL A 787 27.02 -16.10 16.07
CA VAL A 787 26.14 -14.98 15.73
C VAL A 787 25.46 -14.43 16.99
N LYS A 788 25.41 -13.11 17.12
CA LYS A 788 24.66 -12.41 18.17
C LYS A 788 23.23 -12.15 17.71
N LYS A 789 22.32 -12.02 18.67
CA LYS A 789 20.94 -11.58 18.39
C LYS A 789 20.98 -10.24 17.63
N GLY A 790 20.39 -10.22 16.45
CA GLY A 790 20.35 -9.06 15.56
C GLY A 790 21.35 -9.11 14.39
N ASP A 791 22.30 -10.04 14.39
CA ASP A 791 23.28 -10.17 13.31
C ASP A 791 22.62 -10.71 12.04
N LEU A 792 23.21 -10.35 10.89
CA LEU A 792 22.77 -10.79 9.57
C LEU A 792 23.08 -12.28 9.36
N LEU A 793 22.08 -13.05 8.93
CA LEU A 793 22.24 -14.45 8.55
C LEU A 793 22.21 -14.65 7.04
N ALA A 794 21.33 -13.93 6.36
CA ALA A 794 21.16 -14.01 4.92
C ALA A 794 20.74 -12.65 4.34
N ASP A 795 21.35 -12.29 3.23
CA ASP A 795 20.93 -11.19 2.39
C ASP A 795 19.68 -11.57 1.59
N GLY A 796 18.86 -10.58 1.29
CA GLY A 796 17.72 -10.68 0.38
C GLY A 796 18.00 -10.16 -1.02
N SER A 797 16.91 -9.92 -1.77
CA SER A 797 17.00 -9.27 -3.08
C SER A 797 17.40 -7.81 -2.93
N ALA A 798 18.35 -7.37 -3.77
CA ALA A 798 18.89 -6.00 -3.74
C ALA A 798 19.47 -5.59 -2.37
N THR A 799 20.16 -6.52 -1.70
CA THR A 799 20.93 -6.24 -0.48
C THR A 799 22.29 -6.93 -0.56
N CYS A 800 23.31 -6.30 0.02
CA CYS A 800 24.67 -6.84 0.08
C CYS A 800 25.29 -6.51 1.45
N GLY A 801 25.63 -7.53 2.24
CA GLY A 801 26.20 -7.35 3.58
C GLY A 801 25.23 -6.64 4.54
N GLY A 802 23.92 -6.81 4.37
CA GLY A 802 22.90 -6.14 5.17
C GLY A 802 22.66 -4.67 4.81
N GLU A 803 23.29 -4.14 3.77
CA GLU A 803 23.03 -2.82 3.20
C GLU A 803 22.15 -2.93 1.95
N LEU A 804 21.36 -1.89 1.69
CA LEU A 804 20.54 -1.79 0.48
C LEU A 804 21.43 -1.59 -0.76
N ALA A 805 21.24 -2.44 -1.77
CA ALA A 805 22.06 -2.53 -2.97
C ALA A 805 21.17 -2.62 -4.22
N LEU A 806 20.61 -1.48 -4.62
CA LEU A 806 19.68 -1.34 -5.76
C LEU A 806 20.36 -1.30 -7.15
N GLY A 807 21.65 -1.01 -7.23
CA GLY A 807 22.38 -0.70 -8.47
C GLY A 807 23.78 -1.30 -8.50
N GLN A 808 24.64 -0.71 -9.31
CA GLN A 808 26.05 -1.09 -9.49
C GLN A 808 26.93 0.16 -9.53
N ASN A 809 28.18 0.05 -9.07
CA ASN A 809 29.16 1.13 -9.23
C ASN A 809 29.84 0.96 -10.60
N ILE A 810 29.64 1.90 -11.51
CA ILE A 810 30.20 1.85 -12.87
C ILE A 810 31.09 3.05 -13.16
N LEU A 811 32.10 2.85 -14.01
CA LEU A 811 32.99 3.93 -14.45
C LEU A 811 32.28 4.79 -15.51
N VAL A 812 32.03 6.04 -15.20
CA VAL A 812 31.29 7.00 -16.03
C VAL A 812 32.21 8.12 -16.51
N ALA A 813 32.08 8.50 -17.77
CA ALA A 813 32.68 9.73 -18.33
C ALA A 813 31.60 10.74 -18.72
N TYR A 814 31.83 12.01 -18.40
CA TYR A 814 30.96 13.12 -18.80
C TYR A 814 31.52 13.80 -20.05
N MET A 815 31.13 13.32 -21.23
CA MET A 815 31.51 13.88 -22.52
C MET A 815 30.44 13.58 -23.58
N PRO A 816 30.25 14.42 -24.60
CA PRO A 816 29.43 14.05 -25.76
C PRO A 816 30.13 12.96 -26.59
N TRP A 817 29.36 12.07 -27.22
CA TRP A 817 29.88 10.99 -28.07
C TRP A 817 29.00 10.77 -29.31
N GLU A 818 29.43 11.31 -30.45
CA GLU A 818 28.81 11.13 -31.80
C GLU A 818 27.28 11.27 -31.85
N GLY A 819 26.68 12.02 -30.92
CA GLY A 819 25.21 12.12 -30.79
C GLY A 819 24.52 10.89 -30.19
N TYR A 820 25.23 9.79 -29.90
CA TYR A 820 24.62 8.62 -29.23
C TYR A 820 24.14 8.94 -27.82
N ASN A 821 24.74 9.92 -27.15
CA ASN A 821 24.27 10.42 -25.86
C ASN A 821 23.59 11.79 -25.96
N PHE A 822 22.96 12.09 -27.10
CA PHE A 822 22.18 13.32 -27.26
C PHE A 822 21.04 13.38 -26.23
N GLU A 823 20.83 14.57 -25.65
CA GLU A 823 19.88 14.82 -24.56
C GLU A 823 20.03 13.85 -23.37
N ASP A 824 19.12 12.87 -23.28
CA ASP A 824 19.00 11.87 -22.21
C ASP A 824 19.43 10.47 -22.67
N ALA A 825 19.93 10.33 -23.89
CA ALA A 825 20.44 9.06 -24.34
C ALA A 825 21.73 8.70 -23.57
N ILE A 826 21.91 7.41 -23.31
CA ILE A 826 23.06 6.87 -22.57
C ILE A 826 23.76 5.86 -23.46
N LEU A 827 25.07 6.05 -23.61
CA LEU A 827 25.96 5.11 -24.27
C LEU A 827 26.55 4.15 -23.24
N ILE A 828 26.53 2.85 -23.52
CA ILE A 828 27.07 1.82 -22.62
C ILE A 828 28.11 0.94 -23.30
N SER A 829 29.05 0.41 -22.52
CA SER A 829 30.02 -0.59 -22.97
C SER A 829 29.38 -1.98 -23.03
N GLU A 830 29.75 -2.76 -24.05
CA GLU A 830 29.42 -4.18 -24.21
C GLU A 830 29.87 -5.04 -23.01
N ARG A 831 30.91 -4.61 -22.28
CA ARG A 831 31.38 -5.25 -21.04
C ARG A 831 30.25 -5.48 -20.05
N LEU A 832 29.36 -4.49 -19.89
CA LEU A 832 28.24 -4.56 -18.95
C LEU A 832 27.22 -5.67 -19.30
N VAL A 833 27.15 -6.07 -20.57
CA VAL A 833 26.31 -7.16 -21.08
C VAL A 833 26.99 -8.52 -20.86
N TYR A 834 28.29 -8.62 -21.17
CA TYR A 834 29.07 -9.85 -21.00
C TYR A 834 29.21 -10.26 -19.54
N ASP A 835 29.58 -9.32 -18.67
CA ASP A 835 29.77 -9.54 -17.23
C ASP A 835 28.44 -9.79 -16.49
N ASN A 836 27.30 -9.66 -17.18
CA ASN A 836 25.95 -9.74 -16.62
C ASN A 836 25.66 -8.70 -15.51
N THR A 837 26.40 -7.59 -15.47
CA THR A 837 26.32 -6.54 -14.43
C THR A 837 24.89 -6.04 -14.21
N TYR A 838 24.17 -5.72 -15.29
CA TYR A 838 22.78 -5.23 -15.25
C TYR A 838 21.76 -6.29 -15.64
N THR A 839 21.94 -7.52 -15.15
CA THR A 839 21.01 -8.62 -15.43
C THR A 839 20.06 -8.87 -14.28
N SER A 840 18.77 -8.95 -14.59
CA SER A 840 17.68 -9.23 -13.65
C SER A 840 16.97 -10.55 -13.97
N ILE A 841 16.28 -11.11 -12.97
CA ILE A 841 15.41 -12.28 -13.13
C ILE A 841 13.97 -11.82 -12.93
N HIS A 842 13.13 -12.11 -13.92
CA HIS A 842 11.70 -11.86 -13.88
C HIS A 842 10.96 -13.19 -13.84
N ILE A 843 9.92 -13.30 -13.02
CA ILE A 843 9.13 -14.51 -12.84
C ILE A 843 7.67 -14.18 -13.15
N GLU A 844 7.22 -14.63 -14.31
CA GLU A 844 5.84 -14.46 -14.75
C GLU A 844 4.98 -15.63 -14.27
N LYS A 845 3.72 -15.33 -13.95
CA LYS A 845 2.73 -16.31 -13.53
C LYS A 845 1.67 -16.44 -14.62
N TYR A 846 1.54 -17.64 -15.17
CA TYR A 846 0.45 -18.00 -16.08
C TYR A 846 -0.59 -18.85 -15.36
N GLU A 847 -1.87 -18.63 -15.69
CA GLU A 847 -3.02 -19.28 -15.06
C GLU A 847 -3.97 -19.82 -16.13
N ILE A 848 -4.42 -21.06 -15.96
CA ILE A 848 -5.48 -21.67 -16.76
C ILE A 848 -6.36 -22.55 -15.88
N GLU A 849 -7.65 -22.56 -16.18
CA GLU A 849 -8.66 -23.35 -15.48
C GLU A 849 -9.48 -24.14 -16.52
N ALA A 850 -9.84 -25.36 -16.15
CA ALA A 850 -10.79 -26.20 -16.89
C ALA A 850 -12.20 -25.94 -16.37
N ARG A 851 -13.07 -25.38 -17.22
CA ARG A 851 -14.43 -24.98 -16.84
C ARG A 851 -15.46 -25.99 -17.32
N GLN A 852 -16.61 -26.01 -16.65
CA GLN A 852 -17.78 -26.73 -17.15
C GLN A 852 -18.51 -25.85 -18.17
N THR A 853 -18.56 -26.26 -19.44
CA THR A 853 -19.37 -25.58 -20.46
C THR A 853 -20.75 -26.25 -20.59
N LYS A 854 -21.67 -25.61 -21.32
CA LYS A 854 -23.00 -26.19 -21.61
C LYS A 854 -22.91 -27.47 -22.46
N LEU A 855 -21.88 -27.58 -23.31
CA LEU A 855 -21.67 -28.71 -24.24
C LEU A 855 -20.88 -29.87 -23.60
N GLY A 856 -20.20 -29.61 -22.49
CA GLY A 856 -19.40 -30.60 -21.76
C GLY A 856 -18.30 -29.97 -20.90
N PRO A 857 -17.58 -30.77 -20.09
CA PRO A 857 -16.42 -30.29 -19.36
C PRO A 857 -15.27 -29.95 -20.33
N GLU A 858 -14.53 -28.88 -20.06
CA GLU A 858 -13.19 -28.72 -20.64
C GLU A 858 -12.24 -29.71 -19.98
N GLU A 859 -11.38 -30.34 -20.77
CA GLU A 859 -10.43 -31.32 -20.28
C GLU A 859 -8.99 -30.85 -20.49
N ILE A 860 -8.13 -31.19 -19.54
CA ILE A 860 -6.69 -30.94 -19.62
C ILE A 860 -6.04 -32.24 -20.05
N THR A 861 -5.43 -32.23 -21.23
CA THR A 861 -4.89 -33.44 -21.87
C THR A 861 -3.71 -33.11 -22.75
N LYS A 862 -2.82 -34.09 -22.92
CA LYS A 862 -1.72 -34.03 -23.89
C LYS A 862 -2.22 -34.17 -25.34
N ASP A 863 -3.35 -34.82 -25.54
CA ASP A 863 -3.90 -35.14 -26.86
C ASP A 863 -4.69 -33.96 -27.44
N VAL A 864 -3.97 -32.92 -27.84
CA VAL A 864 -4.55 -31.73 -28.45
C VAL A 864 -4.77 -31.96 -29.97
N PRO A 865 -5.94 -31.62 -30.54
CA PRO A 865 -6.22 -31.84 -31.96
C PRO A 865 -5.32 -30.99 -32.88
N ASN A 866 -4.91 -31.57 -34.01
CA ASN A 866 -4.18 -30.88 -35.10
C ASN A 866 -2.81 -30.32 -34.71
N ILE A 867 -2.14 -30.89 -33.70
CA ILE A 867 -0.81 -30.47 -33.23
C ILE A 867 0.22 -31.58 -33.41
N ASN A 868 1.39 -31.21 -33.94
CA ASN A 868 2.53 -32.11 -34.09
C ASN A 868 3.14 -32.53 -32.74
N SER A 869 3.61 -33.78 -32.66
CA SER A 869 4.23 -34.36 -31.46
C SER A 869 5.46 -33.62 -30.94
N ARG A 870 6.11 -32.80 -31.78
CA ARG A 870 7.25 -31.94 -31.37
C ARG A 870 6.84 -30.89 -30.34
N VAL A 871 5.67 -30.26 -30.51
CA VAL A 871 5.18 -29.18 -29.63
C VAL A 871 4.72 -29.74 -28.27
N THR A 872 4.23 -30.98 -28.25
CA THR A 872 3.78 -31.66 -27.03
C THR A 872 4.89 -32.41 -26.29
N ARG A 873 6.15 -32.29 -26.74
CA ARG A 873 7.31 -32.98 -26.14
C ARG A 873 7.51 -32.61 -24.67
N HIS A 874 7.33 -31.34 -24.34
CA HIS A 874 7.56 -30.84 -22.99
C HIS A 874 6.38 -31.08 -22.04
N LEU A 875 5.25 -31.58 -22.54
CA LEU A 875 4.07 -31.91 -21.74
C LEU A 875 4.18 -33.31 -21.12
N ASN A 876 3.79 -33.41 -19.86
CA ASN A 876 3.61 -34.67 -19.15
C ASN A 876 2.37 -35.43 -19.68
N LYS A 877 2.09 -36.60 -19.12
CA LYS A 877 0.92 -37.42 -19.53
C LYS A 877 -0.42 -36.71 -19.32
N ASP A 878 -0.49 -35.85 -18.31
CA ASP A 878 -1.68 -35.08 -17.96
C ASP A 878 -1.87 -33.83 -18.83
N GLY A 879 -0.97 -33.55 -19.78
CA GLY A 879 -1.05 -32.36 -20.65
C GLY A 879 -0.47 -31.08 -20.05
N ILE A 880 0.33 -31.17 -18.98
CA ILE A 880 0.93 -30.04 -18.27
C ILE A 880 2.45 -30.01 -18.51
N ILE A 881 3.01 -28.83 -18.71
CA ILE A 881 4.45 -28.63 -18.90
C ILE A 881 5.29 -29.15 -17.72
N ILE A 882 6.41 -29.81 -18.03
CA ILE A 882 7.32 -30.35 -17.02
C ILE A 882 8.18 -29.20 -16.42
N PRO A 883 8.27 -29.06 -15.09
CA PRO A 883 9.18 -28.11 -14.45
C PRO A 883 10.64 -28.32 -14.91
N GLY A 884 11.34 -27.23 -15.21
CA GLY A 884 12.70 -27.22 -15.72
C GLY A 884 12.80 -27.20 -17.25
N ALA A 885 11.69 -27.39 -17.98
CA ALA A 885 11.64 -27.23 -19.43
C ALA A 885 11.99 -25.79 -19.86
N TRP A 886 12.73 -25.68 -20.95
CA TRP A 886 12.93 -24.43 -21.68
C TRP A 886 11.80 -24.26 -22.68
N VAL A 887 11.18 -23.08 -22.72
CA VAL A 887 10.02 -22.81 -23.58
C VAL A 887 10.23 -21.54 -24.39
N GLU A 888 9.70 -21.56 -25.60
CA GLU A 888 9.74 -20.48 -26.57
C GLU A 888 8.33 -20.01 -26.94
N PRO A 889 8.18 -18.82 -27.58
CA PRO A 889 6.88 -18.34 -28.02
C PRO A 889 6.11 -19.36 -28.85
N GLY A 890 4.84 -19.60 -28.49
CA GLY A 890 3.97 -20.56 -29.17
C GLY A 890 3.98 -21.98 -28.60
N ASP A 891 4.95 -22.33 -27.74
CA ASP A 891 4.96 -23.61 -27.02
C ASP A 891 3.75 -23.73 -26.10
N ILE A 892 3.25 -24.97 -25.93
CA ILE A 892 2.10 -25.26 -25.08
C ILE A 892 2.58 -25.42 -23.63
N LEU A 893 2.02 -24.60 -22.74
CA LEU A 893 2.23 -24.73 -21.30
C LEU A 893 1.22 -25.70 -20.68
N VAL A 894 -0.03 -25.66 -21.12
CA VAL A 894 -1.09 -26.60 -20.71
C VAL A 894 -1.98 -26.91 -21.90
N GLY A 895 -2.05 -28.19 -22.27
CA GLY A 895 -2.99 -28.68 -23.26
C GLY A 895 -4.41 -28.66 -22.70
N LYS A 896 -5.28 -27.85 -23.30
CA LYS A 896 -6.69 -27.76 -22.91
C LYS A 896 -7.57 -27.93 -24.15
N VAL A 897 -8.59 -28.77 -24.02
CA VAL A 897 -9.57 -29.01 -25.08
C VAL A 897 -10.97 -28.61 -24.59
N THR A 898 -11.71 -27.88 -25.43
CA THR A 898 -13.09 -27.47 -25.15
C THR A 898 -14.02 -28.20 -26.12
N PRO A 899 -15.14 -28.80 -25.66
CA PRO A 899 -16.09 -29.42 -26.57
C PRO A 899 -16.74 -28.40 -27.51
N LYS A 900 -16.97 -28.79 -28.77
CA LYS A 900 -17.53 -28.00 -29.86
C LYS A 900 -18.86 -28.62 -30.31
N GLY A 901 -19.87 -27.78 -30.56
CA GLY A 901 -21.15 -28.22 -31.13
C GLY A 901 -21.12 -28.29 -32.66
N ASP A 902 -21.95 -29.15 -33.24
CA ASP A 902 -22.07 -29.32 -34.70
C ASP A 902 -22.62 -28.09 -35.44
N SER A 903 -23.35 -27.21 -34.73
CA SER A 903 -23.91 -25.97 -35.28
C SER A 903 -22.89 -24.84 -35.49
N GLU A 904 -21.69 -24.93 -34.90
CA GLU A 904 -20.65 -23.90 -34.99
C GLU A 904 -19.66 -24.11 -36.17
N GLN A 905 -19.91 -25.07 -37.06
CA GLN A 905 -19.05 -25.31 -38.22
C GLN A 905 -19.54 -24.53 -39.44
N THR A 906 -18.64 -23.74 -40.04
CA THR A 906 -18.92 -23.06 -41.31
C THR A 906 -19.13 -24.10 -42.42
N PRO A 907 -19.95 -23.80 -43.44
CA PRO A 907 -20.14 -24.70 -44.58
C PRO A 907 -18.82 -25.14 -45.23
N GLU A 908 -17.85 -24.22 -45.34
CA GLU A 908 -16.51 -24.47 -45.88
C GLU A 908 -15.72 -25.45 -45.00
N GLY A 909 -15.84 -25.32 -43.67
CA GLY A 909 -15.21 -26.24 -42.72
C GLY A 909 -15.78 -27.65 -42.81
N LYS A 910 -17.10 -27.78 -43.03
CA LYS A 910 -17.76 -29.08 -43.28
C LYS A 910 -17.27 -29.71 -44.58
N LEU A 911 -17.14 -28.92 -45.64
CA LEU A 911 -16.63 -29.38 -46.93
C LEU A 911 -15.16 -29.84 -46.84
N LEU A 912 -14.27 -29.04 -46.25
CA LEU A 912 -12.86 -29.40 -46.07
C LEU A 912 -12.72 -30.76 -45.37
N ARG A 913 -13.53 -30.97 -44.34
CA ARG A 913 -13.51 -32.23 -43.60
C ARG A 913 -14.02 -33.42 -44.42
N ALA A 914 -15.05 -33.23 -45.23
CA ALA A 914 -15.53 -34.26 -46.16
C ALA A 914 -14.45 -34.63 -47.20
N ILE A 915 -13.68 -33.65 -47.66
CA ILE A 915 -12.56 -33.86 -48.61
C ILE A 915 -11.41 -34.63 -47.96
N PHE A 916 -10.98 -34.25 -46.74
CA PHE A 916 -9.84 -34.88 -46.07
C PHE A 916 -10.17 -36.19 -45.34
N GLY A 917 -11.45 -36.60 -45.29
CA GLY A 917 -11.88 -37.85 -44.64
C GLY A 917 -11.65 -37.87 -43.12
N GLU A 918 -11.41 -36.72 -42.49
CA GLU A 918 -11.17 -36.63 -41.05
C GLU A 918 -12.47 -36.82 -40.26
N LYS A 919 -12.46 -37.77 -39.31
CA LYS A 919 -13.57 -37.94 -38.34
C LYS A 919 -13.71 -36.68 -37.49
N ALA A 920 -14.94 -36.36 -37.06
CA ALA A 920 -15.21 -35.23 -36.17
C ALA A 920 -14.40 -35.48 -34.91
N ARG A 921 -13.51 -34.57 -34.57
CA ARG A 921 -13.15 -34.42 -33.16
C ARG A 921 -14.09 -33.36 -32.62
N ASP A 922 -14.89 -33.74 -31.64
CA ASP A 922 -15.90 -32.88 -31.00
C ASP A 922 -15.26 -31.81 -30.10
N VAL A 923 -13.96 -31.53 -30.26
CA VAL A 923 -13.18 -30.68 -29.37
C VAL A 923 -12.32 -29.69 -30.14
N ARG A 924 -12.20 -28.46 -29.63
CA ARG A 924 -11.31 -27.40 -30.11
C ARG A 924 -10.13 -27.21 -29.18
N ASP A 925 -8.98 -26.81 -29.74
CA ASP A 925 -7.82 -26.40 -28.96
C ASP A 925 -8.10 -25.06 -28.25
N SER A 926 -8.02 -25.07 -26.92
CA SER A 926 -8.09 -23.89 -26.05
C SER A 926 -6.91 -23.84 -25.07
N SER A 927 -5.79 -24.44 -25.48
CA SER A 927 -4.57 -24.59 -24.70
C SER A 927 -3.92 -23.26 -24.34
N LEU A 928 -3.26 -23.24 -23.19
CA LEU A 928 -2.42 -22.12 -22.78
C LEU A 928 -1.07 -22.21 -23.50
N ARG A 929 -0.71 -21.15 -24.24
CA ARG A 929 0.56 -21.05 -24.97
C ARG A 929 1.43 -19.93 -24.43
N VAL A 930 2.73 -20.05 -24.61
CA VAL A 930 3.69 -18.98 -24.30
C VAL A 930 3.43 -17.78 -25.23
N PRO A 931 3.24 -16.57 -24.70
CA PRO A 931 3.03 -15.37 -25.51
C PRO A 931 4.23 -15.02 -26.40
N ASN A 932 3.97 -14.24 -27.45
CA ASN A 932 5.01 -13.70 -28.31
C ASN A 932 6.01 -12.84 -27.53
N GLY A 933 7.31 -13.05 -27.78
CA GLY A 933 8.40 -12.31 -27.13
C GLY A 933 8.85 -12.84 -25.77
N VAL A 934 8.14 -13.82 -25.19
CA VAL A 934 8.51 -14.43 -23.92
C VAL A 934 9.29 -15.72 -24.15
N LYS A 935 10.46 -15.84 -23.52
CA LYS A 935 11.26 -17.08 -23.50
C LYS A 935 11.83 -17.27 -22.11
N GLY A 936 11.87 -18.51 -21.64
CA GLY A 936 12.36 -18.77 -20.29
C GLY A 936 12.30 -20.22 -19.87
N ARG A 937 12.55 -20.42 -18.58
CA ARG A 937 12.56 -21.75 -17.95
C ARG A 937 11.42 -21.88 -16.96
N VAL A 938 10.67 -22.96 -17.04
CA VAL A 938 9.62 -23.26 -16.06
C VAL A 938 10.27 -23.59 -14.72
N ILE A 939 9.96 -22.83 -13.66
CA ILE A 939 10.51 -23.07 -12.32
C ILE A 939 9.61 -24.02 -11.54
N ASP A 940 8.31 -23.73 -11.54
CA ASP A 940 7.33 -24.35 -10.64
C ASP A 940 5.97 -24.45 -11.34
N VAL A 941 5.24 -25.51 -11.03
CA VAL A 941 3.88 -25.76 -11.51
C VAL A 941 3.05 -26.18 -10.32
N ARG A 942 1.95 -25.47 -10.06
CA ARG A 942 1.09 -25.70 -8.89
C ARG A 942 -0.34 -26.00 -9.28
N LEU A 943 -0.90 -26.97 -8.57
CA LEU A 943 -2.27 -27.43 -8.69
C LEU A 943 -2.98 -27.15 -7.37
N THR A 944 -4.04 -26.35 -7.38
CA THR A 944 -4.78 -26.00 -6.15
C THR A 944 -5.70 -27.13 -5.70
N SER A 945 -6.29 -27.85 -6.66
CA SER A 945 -7.18 -29.00 -6.48
C SER A 945 -7.26 -29.77 -7.80
N ALA A 946 -7.83 -30.98 -7.80
CA ALA A 946 -7.95 -31.80 -9.03
C ALA A 946 -8.72 -31.11 -10.18
N LYS A 947 -9.63 -30.17 -9.85
CA LYS A 947 -10.35 -29.31 -10.80
C LYS A 947 -10.08 -27.82 -10.60
N GLY A 948 -9.04 -27.47 -9.85
CA GLY A 948 -8.70 -26.07 -9.57
C GLY A 948 -7.86 -25.45 -10.69
N PRO A 949 -7.60 -24.13 -10.62
CA PRO A 949 -6.70 -23.47 -11.56
C PRO A 949 -5.28 -24.05 -11.44
N ILE A 950 -4.63 -24.18 -12.60
CA ILE A 950 -3.23 -24.56 -12.75
C ILE A 950 -2.39 -23.30 -12.88
N TYR A 951 -1.37 -23.20 -12.05
CA TYR A 951 -0.43 -22.08 -12.03
C TYR A 951 0.94 -22.52 -12.53
N ILE A 952 1.49 -21.80 -13.50
CA ILE A 952 2.81 -22.06 -14.07
C ILE A 952 3.67 -20.83 -13.88
N TYR A 953 4.86 -21.03 -13.32
CA TYR A 953 5.84 -19.97 -13.07
C TYR A 953 7.00 -20.09 -14.04
N LEU A 954 7.17 -19.06 -14.87
CA LEU A 954 8.22 -19.00 -15.89
C LEU A 954 9.25 -17.95 -15.47
N ALA A 955 10.53 -18.35 -15.37
CA ALA A 955 11.63 -17.40 -15.17
C ALA A 955 12.29 -16.99 -16.48
N GLN A 956 12.46 -15.68 -16.64
CA GLN A 956 13.21 -15.04 -17.70
C GLN A 956 14.42 -14.31 -17.13
N LYS A 957 15.59 -14.52 -17.74
CA LYS A 957 16.81 -13.74 -17.46
C LYS A 957 16.85 -12.58 -18.45
N ARG A 958 16.74 -11.34 -17.95
CA ARG A 958 16.72 -10.13 -18.77
C ARG A 958 18.02 -9.34 -18.62
N LYS A 959 18.87 -9.41 -19.65
CA LYS A 959 20.09 -8.61 -19.75
C LYS A 959 19.75 -7.14 -20.03
N ILE A 960 20.75 -6.27 -19.96
CA ILE A 960 20.60 -4.88 -20.43
C ILE A 960 20.66 -4.85 -21.95
N GLN A 961 19.82 -4.03 -22.57
CA GLN A 961 19.73 -3.89 -24.02
C GLN A 961 19.40 -2.45 -24.44
N VAL A 962 19.53 -2.16 -25.72
CA VAL A 962 19.13 -0.86 -26.30
C VAL A 962 17.65 -0.62 -26.03
N GLY A 963 17.35 0.60 -25.58
CA GLY A 963 16.04 1.09 -25.18
C GLY A 963 15.69 0.87 -23.69
N ASP A 964 16.46 0.07 -22.95
CA ASP A 964 16.24 -0.07 -21.50
C ASP A 964 16.53 1.25 -20.79
N LYS A 965 15.79 1.52 -19.72
CA LYS A 965 15.95 2.76 -18.95
C LYS A 965 16.86 2.59 -17.75
N ILE A 966 17.84 3.48 -17.63
CA ILE A 966 18.79 3.56 -16.53
C ILE A 966 18.63 4.93 -15.85
N ALA A 967 18.91 5.00 -14.55
CA ALA A 967 18.97 6.27 -13.84
C ALA A 967 20.02 6.25 -12.72
N GLY A 968 20.54 7.42 -12.36
CA GLY A 968 21.26 7.62 -11.11
C GLY A 968 20.32 8.04 -9.97
N ARG A 969 20.89 8.27 -8.78
CA ARG A 969 20.14 8.70 -7.60
C ARG A 969 19.74 10.18 -7.63
N HIS A 970 20.39 10.98 -8.46
CA HIS A 970 20.25 12.45 -8.56
C HIS A 970 19.21 12.89 -9.62
N GLY A 971 18.31 12.00 -10.03
CA GLY A 971 17.27 12.29 -11.03
C GLY A 971 17.76 12.39 -12.48
N ASN A 972 19.02 12.04 -12.75
CA ASN A 972 19.53 11.81 -14.10
C ASN A 972 18.97 10.48 -14.64
N LYS A 973 18.13 10.56 -15.67
CA LYS A 973 17.47 9.40 -16.29
C LYS A 973 17.82 9.35 -17.76
N GLY A 974 17.98 8.16 -18.30
CA GLY A 974 18.27 8.00 -19.70
C GLY A 974 17.94 6.64 -20.26
N ILE A 975 17.87 6.59 -21.58
CA ILE A 975 17.59 5.38 -22.35
C ILE A 975 18.91 4.93 -22.98
N VAL A 976 19.20 3.64 -22.89
CA VAL A 976 20.36 3.08 -23.60
C VAL A 976 20.15 3.24 -25.10
N SER A 977 20.97 4.03 -25.78
CA SER A 977 20.85 4.27 -27.22
C SER A 977 21.68 3.30 -28.03
N ASN A 978 22.90 3.01 -27.59
CA ASN A 978 23.82 2.12 -28.26
C ASN A 978 24.71 1.38 -27.25
N ILE A 979 25.19 0.20 -27.64
CA ILE A 979 26.13 -0.63 -26.89
C ILE A 979 27.40 -0.74 -27.71
N LEU A 980 28.45 -0.03 -27.31
CA LEU A 980 29.72 -0.04 -28.04
C LEU A 980 30.61 -1.19 -27.60
N PRO A 981 31.36 -1.79 -28.56
CA PRO A 981 32.44 -2.71 -28.24
C PRO A 981 33.46 -2.09 -27.29
N LEU A 982 34.11 -2.93 -26.48
CA LEU A 982 35.04 -2.46 -25.45
C LEU A 982 36.23 -1.68 -26.02
N GLN A 983 36.74 -2.07 -27.19
CA GLN A 983 37.86 -1.41 -27.85
C GLN A 983 37.55 0.00 -28.37
N ASP A 984 36.28 0.28 -28.69
CA ASP A 984 35.88 1.59 -29.24
C ASP A 984 35.53 2.60 -28.14
N MET A 985 35.39 2.14 -26.89
CA MET A 985 35.05 2.99 -25.77
C MET A 985 36.23 3.89 -25.39
N PRO A 986 35.99 5.14 -24.96
CA PRO A 986 37.00 5.97 -24.34
C PRO A 986 37.67 5.25 -23.19
N PHE A 987 38.99 5.40 -23.08
CA PHE A 987 39.76 4.81 -22.00
C PHE A 987 40.59 5.84 -21.26
N CYS A 988 40.78 5.60 -19.96
CA CYS A 988 41.60 6.45 -19.09
C CYS A 988 43.10 6.20 -19.34
N SER A 989 43.96 7.04 -18.77
CA SER A 989 45.43 6.88 -18.87
C SER A 989 45.97 5.53 -18.37
N ASP A 990 45.22 4.82 -17.52
CA ASP A 990 45.52 3.47 -17.05
C ASP A 990 45.19 2.35 -18.08
N GLY A 991 44.71 2.71 -19.28
CA GLY A 991 44.25 1.75 -20.29
C GLY A 991 42.87 1.15 -20.01
N LYS A 992 42.21 1.58 -18.92
CA LYS A 992 40.88 1.07 -18.56
C LYS A 992 39.79 1.80 -19.36
N PRO A 993 38.95 1.08 -20.13
CA PRO A 993 37.82 1.68 -20.81
C PRO A 993 36.71 2.08 -19.84
N VAL A 994 36.00 3.13 -20.20
CA VAL A 994 34.82 3.64 -19.49
C VAL A 994 33.64 2.69 -19.72
N ASP A 995 32.77 2.55 -18.72
CA ASP A 995 31.59 1.67 -18.81
C ASP A 995 30.37 2.37 -19.41
N MET A 996 30.24 3.68 -19.17
CA MET A 996 29.09 4.48 -19.59
C MET A 996 29.51 5.92 -19.89
N VAL A 997 28.96 6.50 -20.95
CA VAL A 997 29.20 7.91 -21.30
C VAL A 997 27.92 8.70 -21.15
N LEU A 998 27.96 9.75 -20.31
CA LEU A 998 26.85 10.65 -20.05
C LEU A 998 27.10 12.02 -20.67
N ASN A 999 26.02 12.66 -21.11
CA ASN A 999 26.09 14.00 -21.67
C ASN A 999 26.28 15.07 -20.57
N PRO A 1000 27.34 15.89 -20.63
CA PRO A 1000 27.57 16.95 -19.64
C PRO A 1000 26.50 18.04 -19.66
N LEU A 1001 25.84 18.30 -20.80
CA LEU A 1001 24.84 19.38 -20.93
C LEU A 1001 23.60 19.17 -20.04
N GLY A 1002 23.32 17.91 -19.67
CA GLY A 1002 22.22 17.54 -18.80
C GLY A 1002 22.41 17.92 -17.33
N VAL A 1003 23.62 18.29 -16.91
CA VAL A 1003 23.91 18.61 -15.49
C VAL A 1003 23.56 20.07 -15.14
N PRO A 1004 24.07 21.10 -15.87
CA PRO A 1004 23.79 22.49 -15.52
C PRO A 1004 22.32 22.86 -15.71
N SER A 1005 21.69 22.38 -16.78
CA SER A 1005 20.28 22.65 -17.09
C SER A 1005 19.30 22.11 -16.05
N ARG A 1006 19.74 21.12 -15.25
CA ARG A 1006 18.92 20.43 -14.25
C ARG A 1006 19.33 20.74 -12.82
N MET A 1007 20.47 21.41 -12.64
CA MET A 1007 21.01 21.77 -11.34
C MET A 1007 21.11 20.57 -10.38
N ASN A 1008 21.62 19.43 -10.88
CA ASN A 1008 21.86 18.23 -10.08
C ASN A 1008 23.36 17.90 -10.04
N VAL A 1009 24.12 18.80 -9.43
CA VAL A 1009 25.59 18.75 -9.38
C VAL A 1009 26.07 17.65 -8.44
N GLY A 1010 25.23 17.19 -7.51
CA GLY A 1010 25.53 16.10 -6.58
C GLY A 1010 26.05 14.83 -7.27
N GLN A 1011 25.56 14.53 -8.49
CA GLN A 1011 26.02 13.37 -9.27
C GLN A 1011 27.51 13.43 -9.63
N VAL A 1012 28.05 14.63 -9.83
CA VAL A 1012 29.46 14.84 -10.18
C VAL A 1012 30.32 14.59 -8.93
N PHE A 1013 29.90 15.11 -7.77
CA PHE A 1013 30.57 14.83 -6.51
C PHE A 1013 30.53 13.34 -6.14
N GLU A 1014 29.40 12.67 -6.37
CA GLU A 1014 29.28 11.21 -6.18
C GLU A 1014 30.29 10.47 -7.07
N CYS A 1015 30.35 10.83 -8.35
CA CYS A 1015 31.24 10.24 -9.35
C CYS A 1015 32.72 10.36 -8.95
N LEU A 1016 33.15 11.57 -8.57
CA LEU A 1016 34.53 11.88 -8.18
C LEU A 1016 34.94 11.22 -6.86
N LEU A 1017 34.06 11.26 -5.85
CA LEU A 1017 34.32 10.59 -4.58
C LEU A 1017 34.37 9.08 -4.75
N GLY A 1018 33.53 8.54 -5.66
CA GLY A 1018 33.58 7.14 -6.07
C GLY A 1018 34.91 6.75 -6.68
N LEU A 1019 35.51 7.62 -7.52
CA LEU A 1019 36.86 7.43 -8.06
C LEU A 1019 37.90 7.31 -6.94
N ALA A 1020 37.93 8.29 -6.03
CA ALA A 1020 38.83 8.27 -4.88
C ALA A 1020 38.63 7.01 -4.03
N GLY A 1021 37.37 6.63 -3.76
CA GLY A 1021 37.02 5.45 -2.97
C GLY A 1021 37.51 4.15 -3.60
N LYS A 1022 37.41 4.01 -4.93
CA LYS A 1022 37.90 2.82 -5.63
C LYS A 1022 39.42 2.66 -5.52
N HIS A 1023 40.18 3.73 -5.74
CA HIS A 1023 41.64 3.70 -5.66
C HIS A 1023 42.16 3.59 -4.22
N LEU A 1024 41.41 4.11 -3.24
CA LEU A 1024 41.74 3.99 -1.82
C LEU A 1024 41.26 2.67 -1.19
N ASN A 1025 40.38 1.91 -1.87
CA ASN A 1025 39.62 0.78 -1.35
C ASN A 1025 38.80 1.15 -0.10
N GLN A 1026 38.10 2.28 -0.15
CA GLN A 1026 37.28 2.82 0.93
C GLN A 1026 35.86 3.10 0.45
N ASN A 1027 34.88 2.86 1.32
CA ASN A 1027 33.50 3.29 1.13
C ASN A 1027 33.22 4.48 2.05
N TYR A 1028 32.47 5.45 1.55
CA TYR A 1028 32.12 6.67 2.26
C TYR A 1028 30.66 6.64 2.69
N LYS A 1029 30.38 7.18 3.88
CA LYS A 1029 29.03 7.38 4.40
C LYS A 1029 28.83 8.88 4.63
N LEU A 1030 28.05 9.51 3.78
CA LEU A 1030 27.78 10.95 3.78
C LEU A 1030 26.32 11.22 4.14
N ILE A 1031 26.14 11.82 5.31
CA ILE A 1031 24.84 12.32 5.73
C ILE A 1031 24.50 13.52 4.84
N PRO A 1032 23.30 13.58 4.23
CA PRO A 1032 22.85 14.75 3.47
C PRO A 1032 22.98 16.05 4.28
N PHE A 1033 23.21 17.16 3.58
CA PHE A 1033 23.48 18.49 4.11
C PHE A 1033 24.85 18.59 4.82
N ASP A 1034 25.92 18.19 4.14
CA ASP A 1034 27.29 18.19 4.68
C ASP A 1034 27.93 19.60 4.79
N GLU A 1035 27.38 20.57 4.06
CA GLU A 1035 27.78 21.99 4.11
C GLU A 1035 27.62 22.62 5.51
N MET A 1036 26.98 21.91 6.46
CA MET A 1036 27.00 22.30 7.88
C MET A 1036 28.43 22.41 8.46
N TYR A 1037 29.40 21.67 7.90
CA TYR A 1037 30.77 21.64 8.42
C TYR A 1037 31.65 22.80 7.89
N GLY A 1038 31.15 23.59 6.94
CA GLY A 1038 31.87 24.73 6.38
C GLY A 1038 31.44 25.01 4.94
N LYS A 1039 31.83 26.18 4.41
CA LYS A 1039 31.54 26.55 3.02
C LYS A 1039 32.31 25.62 2.05
N GLU A 1040 31.61 25.10 1.04
CA GLU A 1040 32.14 24.17 0.03
C GLU A 1040 32.74 22.89 0.65
N ALA A 1041 32.17 22.42 1.77
CA ALA A 1041 32.66 21.24 2.48
C ALA A 1041 32.69 19.99 1.58
N SER A 1042 31.64 19.79 0.79
CA SER A 1042 31.54 18.71 -0.21
C SER A 1042 32.75 18.72 -1.16
N ARG A 1043 33.07 19.89 -1.73
CA ARG A 1043 34.16 20.06 -2.70
C ARG A 1043 35.52 19.81 -2.04
N ALA A 1044 35.75 20.39 -0.87
CA ALA A 1044 37.00 20.23 -0.12
C ALA A 1044 37.27 18.76 0.21
N LEU A 1045 36.23 18.02 0.64
CA LEU A 1045 36.31 16.59 0.92
C LEU A 1045 36.70 15.79 -0.33
N VAL A 1046 36.00 15.99 -1.44
CA VAL A 1046 36.24 15.27 -2.70
C VAL A 1046 37.66 15.50 -3.19
N TYR A 1047 38.12 16.76 -3.23
CA TYR A 1047 39.45 17.11 -3.72
C TYR A 1047 40.55 16.60 -2.79
N SER A 1048 40.35 16.69 -1.48
CA SER A 1048 41.29 16.12 -0.49
C SER A 1048 41.45 14.62 -0.68
N LYS A 1049 40.35 13.88 -0.93
CA LYS A 1049 40.39 12.43 -1.14
C LYS A 1049 40.96 12.01 -2.49
N LEU A 1050 40.73 12.78 -3.55
CA LEU A 1050 41.39 12.57 -4.83
C LEU A 1050 42.91 12.81 -4.72
N TYR A 1051 43.33 13.85 -4.02
CA TYR A 1051 44.74 14.12 -3.76
C TYR A 1051 45.39 13.00 -2.93
N GLU A 1052 44.73 12.54 -1.86
CA GLU A 1052 45.17 11.38 -1.08
C GLU A 1052 45.31 10.12 -1.95
N ALA A 1053 44.34 9.88 -2.85
CA ALA A 1053 44.38 8.76 -3.78
C ALA A 1053 45.55 8.87 -4.78
N SER A 1054 45.82 10.06 -5.30
CA SER A 1054 46.94 10.34 -6.20
C SER A 1054 48.28 10.04 -5.53
N ILE A 1055 48.50 10.52 -4.30
CA ILE A 1055 49.73 10.24 -3.54
C ILE A 1055 49.89 8.75 -3.26
N LYS A 1056 48.83 8.08 -2.79
CA LYS A 1056 48.90 6.68 -2.36
C LYS A 1056 49.16 5.72 -3.51
N THR A 1057 48.59 6.00 -4.69
CA THR A 1057 48.73 5.14 -5.87
C THR A 1057 49.93 5.52 -6.75
N GLY A 1058 50.43 6.75 -6.64
CA GLY A 1058 51.46 7.30 -7.52
C GLY A 1058 50.91 7.79 -8.87
N HIS A 1059 49.60 7.68 -9.11
CA HIS A 1059 48.97 8.15 -10.34
C HIS A 1059 48.68 9.65 -10.26
N ARG A 1060 49.49 10.46 -10.96
CA ARG A 1060 49.34 11.92 -11.02
C ARG A 1060 48.01 12.36 -11.66
N TRP A 1061 47.52 11.60 -12.63
CA TRP A 1061 46.31 11.92 -13.38
C TRP A 1061 45.01 11.89 -12.54
N LEU A 1062 45.03 11.26 -11.36
CA LEU A 1062 43.89 11.23 -10.43
C LEU A 1062 43.57 12.61 -9.84
N PHE A 1063 44.58 13.46 -9.69
CA PHE A 1063 44.41 14.80 -9.15
C PHE A 1063 45.42 15.76 -9.78
N GLU A 1064 44.94 16.58 -10.71
CA GLU A 1064 45.70 17.69 -11.25
C GLU A 1064 45.24 19.01 -10.63
N PRO A 1065 46.15 19.85 -10.11
CA PRO A 1065 45.78 21.13 -9.49
C PRO A 1065 45.03 22.09 -10.43
N ASN A 1066 45.35 22.06 -11.72
CA ASN A 1066 44.73 22.95 -12.72
C ASN A 1066 43.30 22.48 -13.08
N PHE A 1067 43.06 21.17 -13.09
CA PHE A 1067 41.79 20.56 -13.49
C PHE A 1067 41.39 19.46 -12.48
N PRO A 1068 41.04 19.83 -11.24
CA PRO A 1068 40.77 18.85 -10.19
C PRO A 1068 39.57 17.98 -10.54
N GLY A 1069 39.75 16.65 -10.50
CA GLY A 1069 38.72 15.66 -10.84
C GLY A 1069 38.52 15.41 -12.34
N LYS A 1070 39.38 15.96 -13.21
CA LYS A 1070 39.39 15.63 -14.63
C LYS A 1070 40.65 14.86 -14.99
N THR A 1071 40.55 14.05 -16.03
CA THR A 1071 41.62 13.17 -16.50
C THR A 1071 41.66 13.18 -18.03
N ILE A 1072 42.86 13.08 -18.59
CA ILE A 1072 43.05 12.90 -20.03
C ILE A 1072 42.56 11.50 -20.41
N CYS A 1073 41.54 11.44 -21.26
CA CYS A 1073 41.06 10.20 -21.85
C CYS A 1073 41.51 10.10 -23.31
N PHE A 1074 41.53 8.89 -23.82
CA PHE A 1074 41.92 8.58 -25.19
C PHE A 1074 40.73 7.98 -25.93
N ASP A 1075 40.63 8.29 -27.23
CA ASP A 1075 39.65 7.66 -28.11
C ASP A 1075 40.05 6.19 -28.33
N GLY A 1076 39.14 5.25 -28.08
CA GLY A 1076 39.36 3.83 -28.30
C GLY A 1076 39.61 3.46 -29.77
N ARG A 1077 39.08 4.26 -30.69
CA ARG A 1077 39.15 3.97 -32.14
C ARG A 1077 40.46 4.43 -32.77
N THR A 1078 40.93 5.63 -32.41
CA THR A 1078 42.14 6.23 -32.99
C THR A 1078 43.36 6.05 -32.09
N GLY A 1079 43.16 5.92 -30.77
CA GLY A 1079 44.21 5.93 -29.76
C GLY A 1079 44.71 7.34 -29.40
N GLU A 1080 44.17 8.39 -30.01
CA GLU A 1080 44.58 9.77 -29.76
C GLU A 1080 43.94 10.33 -28.46
N PRO A 1081 44.65 11.17 -27.70
CA PRO A 1081 44.07 11.83 -26.53
C PRO A 1081 43.03 12.88 -26.95
N PHE A 1082 41.95 13.01 -26.17
CA PHE A 1082 41.01 14.13 -26.34
C PHE A 1082 41.67 15.47 -25.99
N GLU A 1083 41.34 16.53 -26.72
CA GLU A 1083 41.91 17.87 -26.55
C GLU A 1083 41.69 18.45 -25.14
N GLN A 1084 40.54 18.15 -24.52
CA GLN A 1084 40.19 18.61 -23.18
C GLN A 1084 40.13 17.46 -22.18
N PRO A 1085 40.57 17.65 -20.93
CA PRO A 1085 40.44 16.64 -19.90
C PRO A 1085 38.96 16.46 -19.53
N ILE A 1086 38.58 15.22 -19.30
CA ILE A 1086 37.19 14.80 -19.10
C ILE A 1086 36.98 14.40 -17.64
N THR A 1087 35.80 14.71 -17.09
CA THR A 1087 35.41 14.24 -15.78
C THR A 1087 35.08 12.75 -15.86
N VAL A 1088 35.87 11.92 -15.18
CA VAL A 1088 35.66 10.47 -15.10
C VAL A 1088 35.61 10.04 -13.63
N GLY A 1089 34.74 9.09 -13.31
CA GLY A 1089 34.69 8.51 -11.96
C GLY A 1089 33.68 7.40 -11.80
N TYR A 1090 33.49 6.91 -10.58
CA TYR A 1090 32.52 5.83 -10.32
C TYR A 1090 31.21 6.39 -9.80
N ALA A 1091 30.14 6.23 -10.58
CA ALA A 1091 28.79 6.60 -10.17
C ALA A 1091 27.95 5.35 -9.86
N TYR A 1092 27.01 5.46 -8.92
CA TYR A 1092 26.08 4.39 -8.60
C TYR A 1092 24.81 4.49 -9.46
N MET A 1093 24.70 3.58 -10.43
CA MET A 1093 23.64 3.61 -11.44
C MET A 1093 22.66 2.44 -11.28
N LEU A 1094 21.38 2.71 -11.57
CA LEU A 1094 20.24 1.85 -11.32
C LEU A 1094 19.60 1.40 -12.65
N LYS A 1095 19.28 0.11 -12.77
CA LYS A 1095 18.40 -0.40 -13.84
C LYS A 1095 16.95 -0.28 -13.41
N LEU A 1096 16.12 0.43 -14.17
CA LEU A 1096 14.70 0.62 -13.84
C LEU A 1096 13.83 -0.50 -14.41
N VAL A 1097 12.63 -0.68 -13.85
CA VAL A 1097 11.61 -1.65 -14.30
C VAL A 1097 11.03 -1.34 -15.69
N HIS A 1098 11.39 -0.19 -16.26
CA HIS A 1098 10.97 0.23 -17.60
C HIS A 1098 11.84 -0.41 -18.69
N LEU A 1099 11.59 -1.68 -18.96
CA LEU A 1099 12.30 -2.48 -19.96
C LEU A 1099 11.63 -2.38 -21.34
N VAL A 1100 12.41 -2.49 -22.41
CA VAL A 1100 11.89 -2.44 -23.80
C VAL A 1100 11.00 -3.61 -24.11
N ASP A 1101 11.37 -4.80 -23.62
CA ASP A 1101 10.63 -6.03 -23.83
C ASP A 1101 9.16 -5.87 -23.41
N ASP A 1102 8.88 -5.07 -22.37
CA ASP A 1102 7.54 -4.79 -21.85
C ASP A 1102 6.83 -3.61 -22.53
N LYS A 1103 7.54 -2.82 -23.34
CA LYS A 1103 6.99 -1.64 -24.04
C LYS A 1103 6.76 -1.86 -25.54
N ILE A 1104 7.59 -2.67 -26.20
CA ILE A 1104 7.45 -2.92 -27.63
C ILE A 1104 6.14 -3.66 -27.90
N HIS A 1105 5.31 -3.13 -28.79
CA HIS A 1105 4.05 -3.75 -29.17
C HIS A 1105 3.78 -3.46 -30.64
N ALA A 1106 3.48 -4.51 -31.39
CA ALA A 1106 3.12 -4.42 -32.79
C ALA A 1106 1.86 -5.25 -33.04
N ARG A 1107 1.00 -4.73 -33.91
CA ARG A 1107 -0.24 -5.37 -34.33
C ARG A 1107 -0.41 -5.20 -35.83
N SER A 1108 -0.59 -6.32 -36.53
CA SER A 1108 -1.11 -6.34 -37.89
C SER A 1108 -2.63 -6.45 -37.85
N THR A 1109 -3.16 -7.60 -37.45
CA THR A 1109 -4.57 -7.88 -37.19
C THR A 1109 -4.76 -8.35 -35.75
N GLY A 1110 -6.00 -8.37 -35.27
CA GLY A 1110 -6.26 -8.76 -33.89
C GLY A 1110 -7.73 -8.71 -33.51
N PRO A 1111 -8.06 -8.88 -32.23
CA PRO A 1111 -9.42 -8.84 -31.76
C PRO A 1111 -10.01 -7.44 -31.84
N TYR A 1112 -11.33 -7.39 -31.96
CA TYR A 1112 -12.15 -6.19 -32.07
C TYR A 1112 -13.20 -6.16 -30.96
N SER A 1113 -13.64 -4.94 -30.62
CA SER A 1113 -14.75 -4.71 -29.71
C SER A 1113 -16.05 -5.28 -30.29
N LEU A 1114 -16.86 -5.92 -29.45
CA LEU A 1114 -18.15 -6.48 -29.91
C LEU A 1114 -19.13 -5.39 -30.35
N VAL A 1115 -19.13 -4.24 -29.68
CA VAL A 1115 -20.08 -3.15 -29.93
C VAL A 1115 -19.55 -2.23 -31.03
N THR A 1116 -18.40 -1.58 -30.80
CA THR A 1116 -17.89 -0.56 -31.71
C THR A 1116 -17.15 -1.12 -32.93
N GLN A 1117 -16.88 -2.43 -32.98
CA GLN A 1117 -16.05 -3.09 -34.01
C GLN A 1117 -14.64 -2.52 -34.19
N GLN A 1118 -14.20 -1.61 -33.32
CA GLN A 1118 -12.86 -1.06 -33.31
C GLN A 1118 -11.85 -2.05 -32.71
N PRO A 1119 -10.57 -1.98 -33.12
CA PRO A 1119 -9.48 -2.69 -32.46
C PRO A 1119 -9.54 -2.55 -30.94
N LEU A 1120 -9.44 -3.65 -30.20
CA LEU A 1120 -9.36 -3.57 -28.73
C LEU A 1120 -8.16 -2.71 -28.32
N GLY A 1121 -8.28 -1.98 -27.21
CA GLY A 1121 -7.16 -1.23 -26.64
C GLY A 1121 -6.25 -2.10 -25.77
N GLY A 1122 -4.95 -1.81 -25.83
CA GLY A 1122 -3.95 -2.30 -24.87
C GLY A 1122 -3.18 -3.56 -25.30
N ARG A 1123 -1.88 -3.58 -24.96
CA ARG A 1123 -0.92 -4.63 -25.31
C ARG A 1123 -1.35 -6.04 -24.87
N ALA A 1124 -1.86 -6.18 -23.64
CA ALA A 1124 -2.27 -7.46 -23.07
C ALA A 1124 -3.42 -8.15 -23.85
N LYS A 1125 -4.18 -7.39 -24.64
CA LYS A 1125 -5.28 -7.91 -25.48
C LYS A 1125 -4.88 -8.01 -26.96
N HIS A 1126 -3.59 -7.88 -27.29
CA HIS A 1126 -3.11 -7.69 -28.66
C HIS A 1126 -3.86 -6.52 -29.36
N GLY A 1127 -4.04 -5.43 -28.62
CA GLY A 1127 -4.81 -4.28 -29.03
C GLY A 1127 -4.12 -3.39 -30.06
N GLY A 1128 -4.87 -2.50 -30.70
CA GLY A 1128 -4.34 -1.46 -31.59
C GLY A 1128 -3.86 -0.23 -30.82
N GLN A 1129 -3.07 0.61 -31.49
CA GLN A 1129 -2.74 1.94 -30.99
C GLN A 1129 -3.94 2.88 -31.21
N ARG A 1130 -4.19 3.78 -30.27
CA ARG A 1130 -5.25 4.78 -30.40
C ARG A 1130 -4.75 5.93 -31.28
N LEU A 1131 -5.46 6.21 -32.37
CA LEU A 1131 -5.41 7.50 -33.05
C LEU A 1131 -6.37 8.45 -32.31
N GLY A 1132 -5.84 9.48 -31.65
CA GLY A 1132 -6.62 10.47 -30.94
C GLY A 1132 -6.99 11.65 -31.84
N GLU A 1133 -7.77 12.56 -31.27
CA GLU A 1133 -8.23 13.78 -31.94
C GLU A 1133 -7.05 14.68 -32.37
N MET A 1134 -6.02 14.79 -31.52
CA MET A 1134 -4.82 15.57 -31.83
C MET A 1134 -4.04 15.01 -33.02
N GLU A 1135 -3.94 13.68 -33.14
CA GLU A 1135 -3.30 13.05 -34.29
C GLU A 1135 -4.13 13.17 -35.57
N VAL A 1136 -5.47 13.20 -35.46
CA VAL A 1136 -6.37 13.49 -36.58
C VAL A 1136 -6.12 14.91 -37.09
N TRP A 1137 -6.12 15.91 -36.21
CA TRP A 1137 -5.83 17.31 -36.59
C TRP A 1137 -4.46 17.47 -37.24
N ALA A 1138 -3.45 16.72 -36.79
CA ALA A 1138 -2.14 16.73 -37.43
C ALA A 1138 -2.22 16.25 -38.89
N LEU A 1139 -2.93 15.14 -39.16
CA LEU A 1139 -3.11 14.64 -40.52
C LEU A 1139 -3.95 15.56 -41.40
N GLU A 1140 -4.98 16.20 -40.83
CA GLU A 1140 -5.76 17.23 -41.52
C GLU A 1140 -4.90 18.44 -41.88
N GLY A 1141 -4.04 18.90 -40.97
CA GLY A 1141 -3.09 19.99 -41.22
C GLY A 1141 -2.10 19.69 -42.34
N PHE A 1142 -1.71 18.43 -42.52
CA PHE A 1142 -0.90 17.98 -43.67
C PHE A 1142 -1.71 17.80 -44.97
N GLY A 1143 -3.04 17.86 -44.93
CA GLY A 1143 -3.90 17.54 -46.06
C GLY A 1143 -3.90 16.05 -46.43
N ALA A 1144 -3.52 15.15 -45.51
CA ALA A 1144 -3.37 13.72 -45.74
C ALA A 1144 -4.71 12.96 -45.72
N ALA A 1145 -5.65 13.36 -46.59
CA ALA A 1145 -7.04 12.89 -46.58
C ALA A 1145 -7.19 11.36 -46.72
N TYR A 1146 -6.45 10.73 -47.66
CA TYR A 1146 -6.53 9.28 -47.86
C TYR A 1146 -5.97 8.48 -46.69
N THR A 1147 -4.86 8.93 -46.10
CA THR A 1147 -4.27 8.30 -44.90
C THR A 1147 -5.23 8.37 -43.72
N LEU A 1148 -5.85 9.53 -43.51
CA LEU A 1148 -6.85 9.71 -42.47
C LEU A 1148 -8.08 8.84 -42.72
N GLN A 1149 -8.58 8.81 -43.95
CA GLN A 1149 -9.71 7.97 -44.33
C GLN A 1149 -9.41 6.48 -44.07
N GLU A 1150 -8.24 5.99 -44.47
CA GLU A 1150 -7.80 4.61 -44.25
C GLU A 1150 -7.74 4.25 -42.76
N LEU A 1151 -7.18 5.14 -41.93
CA LEU A 1151 -7.05 4.95 -40.48
C LEU A 1151 -8.40 4.92 -39.76
N LEU A 1152 -9.35 5.76 -40.18
CA LEU A 1152 -10.68 5.83 -39.58
C LEU A 1152 -11.62 4.70 -40.02
N THR A 1153 -11.33 4.03 -41.15
CA THR A 1153 -12.24 3.03 -41.76
C THR A 1153 -11.61 1.63 -41.79
N VAL A 1154 -10.88 1.30 -42.85
CA VAL A 1154 -10.35 -0.02 -43.19
C VAL A 1154 -9.41 -0.57 -42.11
N LYS A 1155 -8.60 0.28 -41.48
CA LYS A 1155 -7.70 -0.11 -40.39
C LYS A 1155 -8.40 -0.18 -39.02
N SER A 1156 -9.64 0.30 -38.93
CA SER A 1156 -10.41 0.41 -37.68
C SER A 1156 -11.65 -0.50 -37.72
N ASP A 1157 -12.82 0.05 -38.04
CA ASP A 1157 -14.14 -0.53 -37.77
C ASP A 1157 -14.97 -0.80 -39.03
N ASP A 1158 -14.45 -0.54 -40.24
CA ASP A 1158 -15.09 -1.02 -41.46
C ASP A 1158 -14.92 -2.55 -41.58
N MET A 1159 -15.95 -3.28 -41.15
CA MET A 1159 -15.95 -4.73 -41.12
C MET A 1159 -15.74 -5.40 -42.49
N LYS A 1160 -16.29 -4.80 -43.56
CA LYS A 1160 -16.16 -5.37 -44.91
C LYS A 1160 -14.83 -4.93 -45.51
N GLY A 1161 -14.55 -3.63 -45.47
CA GLY A 1161 -13.33 -3.05 -46.03
C GLY A 1161 -12.07 -3.66 -45.44
N ARG A 1162 -12.01 -3.96 -44.14
CA ARG A 1162 -10.83 -4.59 -43.51
C ARG A 1162 -10.52 -5.99 -44.07
N ASN A 1163 -11.55 -6.80 -44.29
CA ASN A 1163 -11.39 -8.17 -44.79
C ASN A 1163 -11.01 -8.16 -46.28
N GLU A 1164 -11.65 -7.31 -47.06
CA GLU A 1164 -11.34 -7.13 -48.48
C GLU A 1164 -9.92 -6.58 -48.67
N THR A 1165 -9.51 -5.64 -47.81
CA THR A 1165 -8.15 -5.10 -47.83
C THR A 1165 -7.11 -6.14 -47.46
N LEU A 1166 -7.36 -6.96 -46.43
CA LEU A 1166 -6.47 -8.07 -46.11
C LEU A 1166 -6.32 -9.05 -47.29
N ASN A 1167 -7.44 -9.40 -47.93
CA ASN A 1167 -7.44 -10.25 -49.12
C ASN A 1167 -6.73 -9.60 -50.30
N ALA A 1168 -6.89 -8.29 -50.51
CA ALA A 1168 -6.21 -7.54 -51.55
C ALA A 1168 -4.70 -7.54 -51.32
N ILE A 1169 -4.24 -7.27 -50.09
CA ILE A 1169 -2.82 -7.31 -49.72
C ILE A 1169 -2.23 -8.70 -49.96
N ILE A 1170 -2.91 -9.77 -49.53
CA ILE A 1170 -2.44 -11.16 -49.73
C ILE A 1170 -2.35 -11.51 -51.22
N LYS A 1171 -3.29 -11.01 -52.03
CA LYS A 1171 -3.31 -11.24 -53.49
C LYS A 1171 -2.40 -10.29 -54.28
N GLY A 1172 -1.83 -9.26 -53.64
CA GLY A 1172 -1.07 -8.21 -54.32
C GLY A 1172 -1.93 -7.23 -55.15
N ASN A 1173 -3.24 -7.16 -54.87
CA ASN A 1173 -4.17 -6.24 -55.54
C ASN A 1173 -4.23 -4.87 -54.84
N SER A 1174 -4.70 -3.85 -55.55
CA SER A 1174 -4.96 -2.52 -54.98
C SER A 1174 -6.02 -2.56 -53.87
N ILE A 1175 -5.85 -1.68 -52.87
CA ILE A 1175 -6.77 -1.55 -51.74
C ILE A 1175 -8.15 -1.07 -52.25
N PRO A 1176 -9.25 -1.74 -51.84
CA PRO A 1176 -10.61 -1.34 -52.25
C PRO A 1176 -11.02 0.00 -51.64
N LYS A 1177 -12.07 0.61 -52.19
CA LYS A 1177 -12.62 1.86 -51.64
C LYS A 1177 -13.21 1.60 -50.24
N PRO A 1178 -12.91 2.44 -49.24
CA PRO A 1178 -13.46 2.31 -47.90
C PRO A 1178 -14.99 2.41 -47.87
N GLY A 1179 -15.61 1.60 -47.01
CA GLY A 1179 -17.04 1.63 -46.72
C GLY A 1179 -17.40 2.59 -45.58
N THR A 1180 -18.62 2.41 -45.04
CA THR A 1180 -19.10 3.20 -43.89
C THR A 1180 -18.61 2.58 -42.58
N PRO A 1181 -17.98 3.38 -41.70
CA PRO A 1181 -17.59 2.95 -40.35
C PRO A 1181 -18.76 2.37 -39.56
N GLU A 1182 -18.50 1.32 -38.79
CA GLU A 1182 -19.54 0.71 -37.96
C GLU A 1182 -19.91 1.61 -36.78
N SER A 1183 -18.97 2.38 -36.22
CA SER A 1183 -19.26 3.33 -35.15
C SER A 1183 -20.29 4.39 -35.55
N PHE A 1184 -20.28 4.80 -36.81
CA PHE A 1184 -21.27 5.74 -37.35
C PHE A 1184 -22.67 5.10 -37.43
N LYS A 1185 -22.77 3.82 -37.82
CA LYS A 1185 -24.04 3.10 -37.81
C LYS A 1185 -24.56 2.91 -36.39
N VAL A 1186 -23.69 2.57 -35.45
CA VAL A 1186 -24.04 2.45 -34.02
C VAL A 1186 -24.57 3.79 -33.50
N LEU A 1187 -23.90 4.91 -33.82
CA LEU A 1187 -24.36 6.24 -33.44
C LEU A 1187 -25.78 6.55 -33.97
N ILE A 1188 -26.06 6.26 -35.24
CA ILE A 1188 -27.40 6.44 -35.81
C ILE A 1188 -28.43 5.63 -35.00
N ARG A 1189 -28.13 4.38 -34.66
CA ARG A 1189 -29.03 3.53 -33.87
C ARG A 1189 -29.20 4.03 -32.43
N GLU A 1190 -28.15 4.56 -31.81
CA GLU A 1190 -28.22 5.16 -30.48
C GLU A 1190 -29.10 6.42 -30.49
N LEU A 1191 -28.98 7.28 -31.50
CA LEU A 1191 -29.83 8.46 -31.64
C LEU A 1191 -31.28 8.09 -31.96
N GLN A 1192 -31.51 7.08 -32.80
CA GLN A 1192 -32.86 6.52 -33.04
C GLN A 1192 -33.47 5.93 -31.75
N SER A 1193 -32.67 5.35 -30.86
CA SER A 1193 -33.15 4.85 -29.56
C SER A 1193 -33.60 5.97 -28.61
N LEU A 1194 -33.17 7.20 -28.85
CA LEU A 1194 -33.64 8.41 -28.17
C LEU A 1194 -34.85 9.04 -28.87
N CYS A 1195 -35.48 8.34 -29.81
CA CYS A 1195 -36.58 8.81 -30.65
C CYS A 1195 -36.21 9.97 -31.59
N LEU A 1196 -34.93 10.10 -31.97
CA LEU A 1196 -34.49 11.02 -33.01
C LEU A 1196 -34.44 10.26 -34.35
N ASP A 1197 -35.33 10.59 -35.28
CA ASP A 1197 -35.32 9.96 -36.60
C ASP A 1197 -34.21 10.55 -37.48
N ILE A 1198 -33.18 9.74 -37.73
CA ILE A 1198 -32.00 10.11 -38.52
C ILE A 1198 -31.93 9.19 -39.74
N GLY A 1199 -32.03 9.81 -40.92
CA GLY A 1199 -31.91 9.16 -42.23
C GLY A 1199 -30.73 9.70 -43.05
N LEU A 1200 -30.21 8.87 -43.96
CA LEU A 1200 -29.25 9.30 -44.98
C LEU A 1200 -30.01 9.56 -46.28
N TYR A 1201 -29.97 10.81 -46.75
CA TYR A 1201 -30.63 11.21 -47.98
C TYR A 1201 -29.60 11.41 -49.08
N LYS A 1202 -29.87 10.85 -50.26
CA LYS A 1202 -29.09 11.14 -51.46
C LYS A 1202 -29.71 12.38 -52.11
N ILE A 1203 -28.94 13.45 -52.22
CA ILE A 1203 -29.38 14.64 -52.98
C ILE A 1203 -29.12 14.33 -54.45
N ASP A 1204 -30.18 14.08 -55.22
CA ASP A 1204 -30.06 14.01 -56.67
C ASP A 1204 -29.93 15.46 -57.19
N PRO A 1205 -28.83 15.83 -57.88
CA PRO A 1205 -28.53 17.22 -58.24
C PRO A 1205 -29.50 17.87 -59.24
N VAL A 1206 -30.51 17.12 -59.72
CA VAL A 1206 -31.46 17.56 -60.75
C VAL A 1206 -32.86 17.80 -60.18
N ALA A 1207 -33.13 17.43 -58.93
CA ALA A 1207 -34.42 17.68 -58.29
C ALA A 1207 -34.31 18.88 -57.33
N THR A 1208 -34.97 19.99 -57.67
CA THR A 1208 -35.32 21.04 -56.71
C THR A 1208 -36.24 20.42 -55.67
N ILE A 1209 -35.71 20.10 -54.50
CA ILE A 1209 -36.51 19.62 -53.37
C ILE A 1209 -37.01 20.86 -52.62
N GLU A 1210 -38.30 21.15 -52.73
CA GLU A 1210 -39.00 21.95 -51.72
C GLU A 1210 -39.02 21.13 -50.43
N ILE A 1211 -38.14 21.48 -49.49
CA ILE A 1211 -38.20 20.95 -48.13
C ILE A 1211 -39.30 21.73 -47.42
N ASP A 1212 -40.51 21.20 -47.42
CA ASP A 1212 -41.62 21.75 -46.67
C ASP A 1212 -41.47 21.35 -45.19
N ILE A 1213 -41.05 22.31 -44.35
CA ILE A 1213 -40.65 22.09 -42.94
C ILE A 1213 -41.88 21.90 -42.02
N TYR A 1214 -43.11 21.98 -42.56
CA TYR A 1214 -44.34 21.89 -41.78
C TYR A 1214 -45.37 20.96 -42.45
N LYS A 1215 -45.23 19.65 -42.23
CA LYS A 1215 -46.39 18.74 -42.15
C LYS A 1215 -46.22 17.84 -40.94
N GLU A 1216 -47.21 17.94 -40.04
CA GLU A 1216 -47.34 17.26 -38.74
C GLU A 1216 -47.17 15.74 -38.80
#